data_AF-A0A957GLB3-F1
#
_entry.id   AF-A0A957GLB3-F1
#
_cell.length_a   1.000
_cell.length_b   1.000
_cell.length_c   1.000
_cell.angle_alpha   90.00
_cell.angle_beta   90.00
_cell.angle_gamma   90.00
#
_symmetry.space_group_name_H-M   'P 1'
#
loop_
_entity.id
_entity.type
_entity.pdbx_description
1 polymer ?
#
loop_
_entity_poly.entity_id
_entity_poly.type
_entity_poly.pdbx_seq_one_letter_code
_entity_poly.pdbx_strand_id
1 'polypeptide(L)'
;RSQTVFLGGLSLLSLAFIFGTPLYALLYYGLPFINQLHTPFRWVFPLSLCVAVLAGFGGDYLGQQGLEIGDWRLGTRSKSLISNLQSLFFLRAKPTFVTFFAALLVWGGSAALLGLAGSWVVYGRLQPLIERVLLSMALAADAFPNAQAFYSYLFPQFLQLGVVVIGCGVVLRVSQGKNGRFFPHLAALLLILDLFLINRGFHAAVDPALLSYEPPLVHWLRQQPGPWRLTTFDSQGQKPLNANAGWLFGFEDVRGYDSIIPKQFANYMAAIEPQNELLFNRIQPVANWESLNSPLLDVLNVKYIITQETVELPKLQQVWQEGNLRVYENLAVAPRAYTLPQTQTAVVPDPLTAMTTQYDPRNYVVVERGEWSGEGNSLLPTPHSPLPYTPATITSYRNIEVWVDTAVNEPSWLILNDSYAPGWKAFLRPFGGEEADEREVEIIRVNGNFRGILLDEPGQWTVRYRYSPRSFQLGGLISFMGAILLAFGFIVGGWRRYVRSDGQLSATHSVIKNSGAPMLLNLFNKLIDFAFAAFYLRLLGPADAGSYSFAIATAIIFEILSNFGLNILIVRDVAQAKDRASSYLLNTTVLRLFTSGVALLPVIAFVIGSRFFANPISNPELLALALIIIGMLFSGMSQGVTGLFYVFEQAEIPAAMTTVTTLLKVGFGVLVLLLGFGFVGLAAVSIVVNLITLAVLGRLAFGRFPLSGPWRVDWSLQRQMVGKGFPLMLIHLLQTVFISVDVVILRFLNGSEVVGWYNSAYKWFNALQIVPSFFTLALFPIISRAIHENMATAQRMYR
;
A
#
# COMPACT_ATOMS: atom_id res chain seq x y z
N ARG A 1 -21.44 -16.67 22.77
CA ARG A 1 -21.28 -15.61 23.81
C ARG A 1 -20.21 -14.58 23.44
N SER A 2 -18.94 -14.96 23.25
CA SER A 2 -17.87 -14.00 22.86
C SER A 2 -18.16 -13.23 21.57
N GLN A 3 -18.65 -13.90 20.52
CA GLN A 3 -19.03 -13.27 19.24
C GLN A 3 -20.19 -12.27 19.37
N THR A 4 -21.23 -12.62 20.14
CA THR A 4 -22.39 -11.74 20.39
C THR A 4 -22.00 -10.47 21.13
N VAL A 5 -21.12 -10.57 22.12
CA VAL A 5 -20.60 -9.42 22.88
C VAL A 5 -19.77 -8.53 21.96
N PHE A 6 -18.92 -9.12 21.12
CA PHE A 6 -18.12 -8.35 20.15
C PHE A 6 -19.01 -7.60 19.14
N LEU A 7 -19.97 -8.28 18.51
CA LEU A 7 -20.87 -7.66 17.53
C LEU A 7 -21.79 -6.61 18.16
N GLY A 8 -22.29 -6.86 19.38
CA GLY A 8 -23.09 -5.87 20.13
C GLY A 8 -22.27 -4.63 20.50
N GLY A 9 -21.03 -4.82 20.94
CA GLY A 9 -20.09 -3.72 21.18
C GLY A 9 -19.80 -2.93 19.91
N LEU A 10 -19.54 -3.61 18.80
CA LEU A 10 -19.29 -2.98 17.50
C LEU A 10 -20.52 -2.23 16.97
N SER A 11 -21.75 -2.74 17.16
CA SER A 11 -22.96 -2.02 16.77
C SER A 11 -23.17 -0.74 17.57
N LEU A 12 -22.93 -0.77 18.88
CA LEU A 12 -23.02 0.43 19.73
C LEU A 12 -21.95 1.46 19.34
N LEU A 13 -20.73 1.00 19.09
CA LEU A 13 -19.65 1.85 18.60
C LEU A 13 -19.98 2.48 17.24
N SER A 14 -20.55 1.70 16.32
CA SER A 14 -20.94 2.18 15.00
C SER A 14 -22.06 3.22 15.08
N LEU A 15 -23.06 3.03 15.95
CA LEU A 15 -24.11 4.01 16.24
C LEU A 15 -23.54 5.30 16.85
N ALA A 16 -22.55 5.19 17.72
CA ALA A 16 -21.87 6.35 18.28
C ALA A 16 -21.11 7.15 17.19
N PHE A 17 -20.76 6.53 16.06
CA PHE A 17 -20.02 7.21 15.00
C PHE A 17 -20.88 7.69 13.83
N ILE A 18 -21.96 6.97 13.47
CA ILE A 18 -22.72 7.19 12.22
C ILE A 18 -23.30 8.60 12.06
N PHE A 19 -23.68 9.26 13.16
CA PHE A 19 -24.28 10.60 13.16
C PHE A 19 -23.28 11.72 13.51
N GLY A 20 -21.97 11.44 13.44
CA GLY A 20 -20.94 12.45 13.73
C GLY A 20 -20.98 12.94 15.18
N THR A 21 -21.30 12.06 16.14
CA THR A 21 -21.36 12.44 17.56
C THR A 21 -19.98 12.88 18.08
N PRO A 22 -19.87 13.51 19.27
CA PRO A 22 -18.58 13.86 19.85
C PRO A 22 -17.59 12.69 19.95
N LEU A 23 -18.06 11.44 20.04
CA LEU A 23 -17.19 10.27 20.05
C LEU A 23 -16.47 10.08 18.70
N TYR A 24 -17.13 10.43 17.58
CA TYR A 24 -16.51 10.41 16.25
C TYR A 24 -15.33 11.37 16.16
N ALA A 25 -15.33 12.47 16.92
CA ALA A 25 -14.22 13.41 16.95
C ALA A 25 -12.90 12.75 17.41
N LEU A 26 -12.96 11.77 18.32
CA LEU A 26 -11.77 11.00 18.74
C LEU A 26 -11.18 10.20 17.58
N LEU A 27 -12.04 9.64 16.72
CA LEU A 27 -11.62 8.91 15.52
C LEU A 27 -11.12 9.87 14.44
N TYR A 28 -11.86 10.96 14.20
CA TYR A 28 -11.60 11.93 13.14
C TYR A 28 -10.33 12.76 13.38
N TYR A 29 -10.12 13.23 14.62
CA TYR A 29 -8.95 14.03 15.00
C TYR A 29 -7.82 13.21 15.62
N GLY A 30 -8.13 12.06 16.25
CA GLY A 30 -7.13 11.26 16.96
C GLY A 30 -6.42 10.21 16.11
N LEU A 31 -7.00 9.78 14.98
CA LEU A 31 -6.35 8.84 14.05
C LEU A 31 -5.85 9.58 12.81
N PRO A 32 -4.56 9.45 12.45
CA PRO A 32 -4.01 10.09 11.27
C PRO A 32 -4.73 9.61 10.00
N PHE A 33 -4.96 10.52 9.06
CA PHE A 33 -5.63 10.32 7.76
C PHE A 33 -7.14 10.00 7.81
N ILE A 34 -7.73 9.70 8.97
CA ILE A 34 -9.19 9.50 9.09
C ILE A 34 -9.95 10.81 8.88
N ASN A 35 -9.34 11.96 9.17
CA ASN A 35 -9.90 13.27 8.85
C ASN A 35 -10.19 13.48 7.35
N GLN A 36 -9.67 12.65 6.46
CA GLN A 36 -10.02 12.66 5.03
C GLN A 36 -11.34 11.95 4.73
N LEU A 37 -11.81 11.09 5.65
CA LEU A 37 -13.10 10.41 5.57
C LEU A 37 -14.21 11.33 6.11
N HIS A 38 -14.64 12.27 5.27
CA HIS A 38 -15.67 13.27 5.60
C HIS A 38 -17.10 12.73 5.75
N THR A 39 -17.28 11.42 5.92
CA THR A 39 -18.61 10.78 5.96
C THR A 39 -18.74 9.84 7.15
N PRO A 40 -19.12 10.37 8.34
CA PRO A 40 -19.45 9.55 9.52
C PRO A 40 -20.49 8.47 9.21
N PHE A 41 -21.39 8.76 8.25
CA PHE A 41 -22.43 7.83 7.80
C PHE A 41 -21.90 6.47 7.32
N ARG A 42 -20.63 6.33 6.93
CA ARG A 42 -20.04 5.02 6.55
C ARG A 42 -20.07 3.98 7.67
N TRP A 43 -20.20 4.39 8.93
CA TRP A 43 -20.40 3.47 10.04
C TRP A 43 -21.76 2.74 9.99
N VAL A 44 -22.64 3.10 9.06
CA VAL A 44 -23.82 2.30 8.72
C VAL A 44 -23.45 0.90 8.25
N PHE A 45 -22.33 0.71 7.53
CA PHE A 45 -21.94 -0.60 7.01
C PHE A 45 -21.64 -1.63 8.11
N PRO A 46 -20.72 -1.36 9.06
CA PRO A 46 -20.47 -2.28 10.17
C PRO A 46 -21.72 -2.43 11.06
N LEU A 47 -22.52 -1.37 11.23
CA LEU A 47 -23.79 -1.46 11.96
C LEU A 47 -24.76 -2.45 11.29
N SER A 48 -25.02 -2.31 9.99
CA SER A 48 -25.90 -3.18 9.22
C SER A 48 -25.44 -4.64 9.25
N LEU A 49 -24.13 -4.88 9.14
CA LEU A 49 -23.55 -6.23 9.28
C LEU A 49 -23.81 -6.80 10.67
N CYS A 50 -23.52 -6.04 11.73
CA CYS A 50 -23.72 -6.48 13.11
C CYS A 50 -25.19 -6.77 13.38
N VAL A 51 -26.10 -5.88 12.97
CA VAL A 51 -27.55 -6.05 13.14
C VAL A 51 -28.03 -7.29 12.39
N ALA A 52 -27.61 -7.51 11.15
CA ALA A 52 -28.00 -8.68 10.37
C ALA A 52 -27.52 -10.00 11.02
N VAL A 53 -26.27 -10.06 11.47
CA VAL A 53 -25.71 -11.26 12.12
C VAL A 53 -26.36 -11.50 13.49
N LEU A 54 -26.56 -10.45 14.29
CA LEU A 54 -27.22 -10.54 15.59
C LEU A 54 -28.70 -10.95 15.44
N ALA A 55 -29.40 -10.44 14.44
CA ALA A 55 -30.76 -10.88 14.11
C ALA A 55 -30.78 -12.36 13.69
N GLY A 56 -29.79 -12.81 12.91
CA GLY A 56 -29.60 -14.23 12.58
C GLY A 56 -29.38 -15.10 13.82
N PHE A 57 -28.49 -14.71 14.73
CA PHE A 57 -28.27 -15.41 16.01
C PHE A 57 -29.52 -15.42 16.89
N GLY A 58 -30.25 -14.31 16.96
CA GLY A 58 -31.52 -14.24 17.67
C GLY A 58 -32.56 -15.17 17.06
N GLY A 59 -32.67 -15.21 15.74
CA GLY A 59 -33.55 -16.12 15.01
C GLY A 59 -33.22 -17.59 15.23
N ASP A 60 -31.94 -17.96 15.18
CA ASP A 60 -31.46 -19.32 15.45
C ASP A 60 -31.73 -19.73 16.91
N TYR A 61 -31.43 -18.86 17.87
CA TYR A 61 -31.69 -19.10 19.29
C TYR A 61 -33.19 -19.33 19.56
N LEU A 62 -34.06 -18.48 19.02
CA LEU A 62 -35.53 -18.60 19.17
C LEU A 62 -36.07 -19.83 18.44
N GLY A 63 -35.44 -20.25 17.34
CA GLY A 63 -35.75 -21.50 16.65
C GLY A 63 -35.36 -22.75 17.45
N GLN A 64 -34.19 -22.74 18.11
CA GLN A 64 -33.69 -23.86 18.91
C GLN A 64 -34.36 -24.00 20.27
N GLN A 65 -34.80 -22.88 20.88
CA GLN A 65 -35.52 -22.89 22.16
C GLN A 65 -36.84 -23.67 22.11
N GLY A 66 -37.32 -24.03 20.92
CA GLY A 66 -38.52 -24.87 20.78
C GLY A 66 -39.70 -24.31 21.56
N LEU A 67 -39.78 -22.96 21.66
CA LEU A 67 -40.95 -22.26 22.18
C LEU A 67 -42.10 -22.64 21.25
N GLU A 68 -42.71 -23.79 21.51
CA GLU A 68 -44.02 -24.11 20.99
C GLU A 68 -44.87 -22.91 21.38
N ILE A 69 -45.56 -22.34 20.39
CA ILE A 69 -46.58 -21.32 20.62
C ILE A 69 -47.78 -22.05 21.28
N GLY A 70 -47.52 -22.67 22.43
CA GLY A 70 -48.39 -23.62 23.13
C GLY A 70 -49.54 -22.93 23.83
N ASP A 71 -49.39 -21.64 24.13
CA ASP A 71 -50.39 -20.87 24.87
C ASP A 71 -51.27 -19.96 23.98
N TRP A 72 -51.08 -19.95 22.66
CA TRP A 72 -52.03 -19.33 21.70
C TRP A 72 -52.92 -20.34 20.98
N ARG A 73 -53.05 -21.56 21.50
CA ARG A 73 -54.17 -22.41 21.11
C ARG A 73 -55.45 -21.72 21.59
N LEU A 74 -56.13 -20.99 20.69
CA LEU A 74 -57.56 -20.72 20.84
C LEU A 74 -58.23 -22.07 21.11
N GLY A 75 -58.53 -22.34 22.38
CA GLY A 75 -58.94 -23.64 22.86
C GLY A 75 -60.19 -24.12 22.14
N THR A 76 -60.02 -24.91 21.08
CA THR A 76 -61.14 -25.53 20.39
C THR A 76 -60.74 -26.92 19.93
N ARG A 77 -61.16 -27.93 20.69
CA ARG A 77 -61.11 -29.36 20.33
C ARG A 77 -62.12 -29.73 19.22
N SER A 78 -62.62 -28.76 18.45
CA SER A 78 -63.56 -28.99 17.36
C SER A 78 -62.92 -28.59 16.04
N LYS A 79 -63.10 -29.42 15.00
CA LYS A 79 -62.77 -29.12 13.60
C LYS A 79 -63.65 -27.96 13.09
N SER A 80 -63.38 -26.77 13.60
CA SER A 80 -64.05 -25.51 13.28
C SER A 80 -63.27 -24.76 12.20
N LEU A 81 -63.97 -23.92 11.44
CA LEU A 81 -63.45 -22.95 10.47
C LEU A 81 -62.20 -22.20 10.98
N ILE A 82 -62.10 -21.99 12.30
CA ILE A 82 -60.98 -21.35 13.00
C ILE A 82 -59.67 -22.16 12.87
N SER A 83 -59.73 -23.49 12.95
CA SER A 83 -58.54 -24.35 12.78
C SER A 83 -57.99 -24.32 11.36
N ASN A 84 -58.88 -24.21 10.36
CA ASN A 84 -58.49 -24.04 8.96
C ASN A 84 -57.86 -22.66 8.73
N LEU A 85 -58.42 -21.60 9.30
CA LEU A 85 -57.87 -20.25 9.22
C LEU A 85 -56.49 -20.15 9.90
N GLN A 86 -56.32 -20.76 11.08
CA GLN A 86 -55.02 -20.84 11.75
C GLN A 86 -54.00 -21.62 10.91
N SER A 87 -54.39 -22.76 10.35
CA SER A 87 -53.50 -23.54 9.48
C SER A 87 -53.10 -22.76 8.21
N LEU A 88 -53.99 -21.92 7.68
CA LEU A 88 -53.72 -21.08 6.52
C LEU A 88 -52.80 -19.91 6.87
N PHE A 89 -53.01 -19.29 8.04
CA PHE A 89 -52.13 -18.25 8.57
C PHE A 89 -50.69 -18.74 8.67
N PHE A 90 -50.46 -19.90 9.29
CA PHE A 90 -49.12 -20.52 9.43
C PHE A 90 -48.64 -21.26 8.16
N LEU A 91 -49.19 -20.96 6.98
CA LEU A 91 -48.74 -21.55 5.70
C LEU A 91 -48.74 -23.10 5.73
N ARG A 92 -49.77 -23.68 6.36
CA ARG A 92 -49.98 -25.12 6.59
C ARG A 92 -48.80 -25.82 7.30
N ALA A 93 -48.05 -25.09 8.13
CA ALA A 93 -46.99 -25.62 8.99
C ALA A 93 -47.44 -25.69 10.46
N LYS A 94 -46.67 -26.44 11.27
CA LYS A 94 -46.83 -26.43 12.73
C LYS A 94 -46.45 -25.05 13.27
N PRO A 95 -47.20 -24.49 14.24
CA PRO A 95 -46.93 -23.17 14.79
C PRO A 95 -45.64 -23.18 15.63
N THR A 96 -44.59 -22.62 15.03
CA THR A 96 -43.28 -22.33 15.62
C THR A 96 -42.94 -20.87 15.40
N PHE A 97 -42.00 -20.33 16.19
CA PHE A 97 -41.52 -18.96 16.02
C PHE A 97 -41.05 -18.68 14.58
N VAL A 98 -40.30 -19.60 13.96
CA VAL A 98 -39.82 -19.45 12.58
C VAL A 98 -41.00 -19.42 11.58
N THR A 99 -42.00 -20.28 11.76
CA THR A 99 -43.18 -20.28 10.87
C THR A 99 -44.11 -19.09 11.08
N PHE A 100 -44.13 -18.51 12.28
CA PHE A 100 -44.82 -17.25 12.56
C PHE A 100 -44.18 -16.09 11.80
N PHE A 101 -42.85 -15.96 11.86
CA PHE A 101 -42.12 -14.95 11.08
C PHE A 101 -42.25 -15.19 9.58
N ALA A 102 -42.17 -16.45 9.13
CA ALA A 102 -42.40 -16.80 7.74
C ALA A 102 -43.79 -16.36 7.25
N ALA A 103 -44.83 -16.63 8.06
CA ALA A 103 -46.19 -16.19 7.77
C ALA A 103 -46.32 -14.66 7.75
N LEU A 104 -45.74 -13.97 8.73
CA LEU A 104 -45.75 -12.51 8.81
C LEU A 104 -45.13 -11.88 7.55
N LEU A 105 -44.01 -12.43 7.07
CA LEU A 105 -43.34 -11.95 5.86
C LEU A 105 -44.15 -12.25 4.60
N VAL A 106 -44.69 -13.47 4.45
CA VAL A 106 -45.52 -13.81 3.27
C VAL A 106 -46.78 -12.95 3.22
N TRP A 107 -47.53 -12.85 4.33
CA TRP A 107 -48.76 -12.05 4.37
C TRP A 107 -48.49 -10.56 4.34
N GLY A 108 -47.45 -10.07 5.02
CA GLY A 108 -47.04 -8.67 4.99
C GLY A 108 -46.58 -8.22 3.60
N GLY A 109 -45.76 -9.03 2.92
CA GLY A 109 -45.38 -8.76 1.53
C GLY A 109 -46.57 -8.86 0.57
N SER A 110 -47.47 -9.84 0.76
CA SER A 110 -48.70 -9.93 -0.05
C SER A 110 -49.61 -8.73 0.16
N ALA A 111 -49.77 -8.25 1.40
CA ALA A 111 -50.52 -7.05 1.73
C ALA A 111 -49.87 -5.79 1.13
N ALA A 112 -48.54 -5.71 1.12
CA ALA A 112 -47.82 -4.62 0.46
C ALA A 112 -48.07 -4.62 -1.05
N LEU A 113 -48.03 -5.78 -1.72
CA LEU A 113 -48.32 -5.91 -3.15
C LEU A 113 -49.78 -5.56 -3.48
N LEU A 114 -50.73 -6.03 -2.66
CA LEU A 114 -52.14 -5.68 -2.80
C LEU A 114 -52.39 -4.19 -2.55
N GLY A 115 -51.74 -3.62 -1.54
CA GLY A 115 -51.80 -2.18 -1.25
C GLY A 115 -51.21 -1.35 -2.37
N LEU A 116 -50.10 -1.81 -2.98
CA LEU A 116 -49.48 -1.18 -4.14
C LEU A 116 -50.40 -1.23 -5.37
N ALA A 117 -50.97 -2.40 -5.69
CA ALA A 117 -51.96 -2.55 -6.76
C ALA A 117 -53.21 -1.69 -6.52
N GLY A 118 -53.71 -1.67 -5.28
CA GLY A 118 -54.82 -0.80 -4.88
C GLY A 118 -54.46 0.68 -5.05
N SER A 119 -53.25 1.09 -4.66
CA SER A 119 -52.78 2.47 -4.80
C SER A 119 -52.76 2.93 -6.26
N TRP A 120 -52.49 2.03 -7.20
CA TRP A 120 -52.52 2.31 -8.62
C TRP A 120 -53.96 2.51 -9.12
N VAL A 121 -54.89 1.65 -8.71
CA VAL A 121 -56.31 1.75 -9.07
C VAL A 121 -56.95 3.04 -8.54
N VAL A 122 -56.59 3.47 -7.33
CA VAL A 122 -57.13 4.69 -6.70
C VAL A 122 -56.16 5.87 -6.75
N TYR A 123 -55.19 5.88 -7.67
CA TYR A 123 -54.15 6.90 -7.73
C TYR A 123 -54.70 8.33 -7.72
N GLY A 124 -55.77 8.61 -8.47
CA GLY A 124 -56.40 9.94 -8.52
C GLY A 124 -56.88 10.46 -7.16
N ARG A 125 -57.23 9.57 -6.21
CA ARG A 125 -57.58 9.95 -4.83
C ARG A 125 -56.35 10.08 -3.92
N LEU A 126 -55.26 9.37 -4.22
CA LEU A 126 -54.02 9.40 -3.45
C LEU A 126 -53.05 10.49 -3.89
N GLN A 127 -53.17 11.00 -5.12
CA GLN A 127 -52.28 12.01 -5.69
C GLN A 127 -52.07 13.22 -4.76
N PRO A 128 -53.12 13.84 -4.14
CA PRO A 128 -52.90 14.97 -3.24
C PRO A 128 -52.11 14.61 -1.98
N LEU A 129 -52.24 13.37 -1.49
CA LEU A 129 -51.46 12.88 -0.35
C LEU A 129 -50.00 12.65 -0.77
N ILE A 130 -49.77 12.04 -1.93
CA ILE A 130 -48.44 11.80 -2.49
C ILE A 130 -47.72 13.13 -2.74
N GLU A 131 -48.43 14.13 -3.24
CA GLU A 131 -47.90 15.48 -3.45
C GLU A 131 -47.50 16.16 -2.14
N ARG A 132 -48.32 16.03 -1.08
CA ARG A 132 -47.92 16.49 0.26
C ARG A 132 -46.67 15.78 0.76
N VAL A 133 -46.54 14.47 0.55
CA VAL A 133 -45.34 13.71 0.92
C VAL A 133 -44.14 14.23 0.12
N LEU A 134 -44.26 14.37 -1.20
CA LEU A 134 -43.21 14.90 -2.07
C LEU A 134 -42.73 16.27 -1.59
N LEU A 135 -43.65 17.21 -1.35
CA LEU A 135 -43.33 18.58 -0.92
C LEU A 135 -42.82 18.64 0.53
N SER A 136 -43.13 17.65 1.37
CA SER A 136 -42.60 17.55 2.74
C SER A 136 -41.17 17.02 2.81
N MET A 137 -40.68 16.37 1.73
CA MET A 137 -39.35 15.80 1.67
C MET A 137 -38.34 16.82 1.13
N ALA A 138 -37.27 17.07 1.89
CA ALA A 138 -36.19 17.95 1.45
C ALA A 138 -35.58 17.45 0.12
N LEU A 139 -35.32 18.39 -0.80
CA LEU A 139 -34.71 18.16 -2.13
C LEU A 139 -35.51 17.30 -3.10
N ALA A 140 -36.64 16.71 -2.69
CA ALA A 140 -37.40 15.83 -3.57
C ALA A 140 -38.03 16.60 -4.76
N ALA A 141 -38.38 17.88 -4.55
CA ALA A 141 -38.87 18.76 -5.61
C ALA A 141 -37.80 19.12 -6.66
N ASP A 142 -36.51 19.04 -6.31
CA ASP A 142 -35.41 19.27 -7.26
C ASP A 142 -35.21 18.05 -8.19
N ALA A 143 -35.58 16.86 -7.71
CA ALA A 143 -35.40 15.60 -8.43
C ALA A 143 -36.64 15.18 -9.23
N PHE A 144 -37.85 15.52 -8.77
CA PHE A 144 -39.10 15.09 -9.39
C PHE A 144 -39.97 16.29 -9.77
N PRO A 145 -40.37 16.41 -11.04
CA PRO A 145 -41.16 17.55 -11.50
C PRO A 145 -42.59 17.57 -10.95
N ASN A 146 -43.11 16.43 -10.46
CA ASN A 146 -44.46 16.31 -9.90
C ASN A 146 -44.66 14.99 -9.11
N ALA A 147 -45.81 14.88 -8.44
CA ALA A 147 -46.21 13.69 -7.67
C ALA A 147 -46.29 12.41 -8.50
N GLN A 148 -46.64 12.51 -9.79
CA GLN A 148 -46.74 11.36 -10.69
C GLN A 148 -45.35 10.77 -11.00
N ALA A 149 -44.36 11.60 -11.28
CA ALA A 149 -42.99 11.17 -11.50
C ALA A 149 -42.42 10.51 -10.23
N PHE A 150 -42.66 11.12 -9.07
CA PHE A 150 -42.27 10.57 -7.77
C PHE A 150 -42.91 9.21 -7.48
N TYR A 151 -44.22 9.08 -7.67
CA TYR A 151 -44.93 7.81 -7.52
C TYR A 151 -44.42 6.74 -8.49
N SER A 152 -44.24 7.09 -9.76
CA SER A 152 -43.76 6.17 -10.79
C SER A 152 -42.35 5.65 -10.49
N TYR A 153 -41.50 6.48 -9.88
CA TYR A 153 -40.17 6.08 -9.41
C TYR A 153 -40.24 5.11 -8.22
N LEU A 154 -41.12 5.36 -7.24
CA LEU A 154 -41.25 4.52 -6.04
C LEU A 154 -41.99 3.21 -6.28
N PHE A 155 -42.95 3.17 -7.21
CA PHE A 155 -43.76 2.00 -7.50
C PHE A 155 -42.95 0.71 -7.72
N PRO A 156 -41.96 0.66 -8.63
CA PRO A 156 -41.15 -0.54 -8.82
C PRO A 156 -40.29 -0.89 -7.60
N GLN A 157 -39.97 0.06 -6.72
CA GLN A 157 -39.20 -0.20 -5.50
C GLN A 157 -40.06 -0.90 -4.44
N PHE A 158 -41.30 -0.44 -4.23
CA PHE A 158 -42.26 -1.11 -3.34
C PHE A 158 -42.69 -2.49 -3.88
N LEU A 159 -42.78 -2.64 -5.22
CA LEU A 159 -43.02 -3.93 -5.85
C LEU A 159 -41.89 -4.92 -5.53
N GLN A 160 -40.64 -4.51 -5.74
CA GLN A 160 -39.46 -5.32 -5.44
C GLN A 160 -39.41 -5.68 -3.95
N LEU A 161 -39.62 -4.71 -3.05
CA LEU A 161 -39.69 -4.95 -1.61
C LEU A 161 -40.74 -6.01 -1.26
N GLY A 162 -41.96 -5.90 -1.80
CA GLY A 162 -43.02 -6.87 -1.55
C GLY A 162 -42.65 -8.28 -2.01
N VAL A 163 -42.06 -8.42 -3.20
CA VAL A 163 -41.62 -9.71 -3.75
C VAL A 163 -40.48 -10.32 -2.91
N VAL A 164 -39.46 -9.54 -2.55
CA VAL A 164 -38.32 -10.00 -1.75
C VAL A 164 -38.77 -10.40 -0.35
N VAL A 165 -39.65 -9.62 0.29
CA VAL A 165 -40.23 -9.94 1.61
C VAL A 165 -41.01 -11.26 1.57
N ILE A 166 -41.82 -11.50 0.54
CA ILE A 166 -42.48 -12.80 0.34
C ILE A 166 -41.43 -13.90 0.17
N GLY A 167 -40.40 -13.67 -0.66
CA GLY A 167 -39.29 -14.59 -0.86
C GLY A 167 -38.61 -15.00 0.45
N CYS A 168 -38.30 -14.04 1.33
CA CYS A 168 -37.75 -14.30 2.67
C CYS A 168 -38.68 -15.19 3.49
N GLY A 169 -39.98 -14.91 3.47
CA GLY A 169 -41.00 -15.72 4.14
C GLY A 169 -41.06 -17.16 3.60
N VAL A 170 -40.98 -17.34 2.28
CA VAL A 170 -40.93 -18.67 1.65
C VAL A 170 -39.65 -19.43 2.03
N VAL A 171 -38.49 -18.78 2.01
CA VAL A 171 -37.21 -19.37 2.41
C VAL A 171 -37.26 -19.86 3.86
N LEU A 172 -37.75 -19.02 4.79
CA LEU A 172 -37.94 -19.41 6.19
C LEU A 172 -38.98 -20.51 6.36
N ARG A 173 -40.04 -20.53 5.54
CA ARG A 173 -41.04 -21.60 5.56
C ARG A 173 -40.47 -22.94 5.12
N VAL A 174 -39.54 -22.95 4.15
CA VAL A 174 -38.88 -24.16 3.65
C VAL A 174 -37.90 -24.73 4.66
N SER A 175 -37.22 -23.89 5.45
CA SER A 175 -36.25 -24.35 6.46
C SER A 175 -36.85 -25.29 7.52
N GLN A 176 -38.14 -25.12 7.84
CA GLN A 176 -38.88 -25.93 8.82
C GLN A 176 -39.71 -27.06 8.19
N GLY A 177 -39.62 -27.28 6.87
CA GLY A 177 -40.42 -28.26 6.13
C GLY A 177 -39.64 -29.53 5.74
N LYS A 178 -40.35 -30.50 5.12
CA LYS A 178 -39.73 -31.70 4.53
C LYS A 178 -38.62 -31.39 3.49
N ASN A 179 -38.63 -30.18 2.96
CA ASN A 179 -37.69 -29.67 1.96
C ASN A 179 -36.54 -28.85 2.56
N GLY A 180 -36.29 -28.93 3.88
CA GLY A 180 -35.26 -28.14 4.57
C GLY A 180 -33.86 -28.23 3.97
N ARG A 181 -33.52 -29.34 3.28
CA ARG A 181 -32.25 -29.48 2.52
C ARG A 181 -32.04 -28.41 1.44
N PHE A 182 -33.11 -27.81 0.92
CA PHE A 182 -33.05 -26.77 -0.12
C PHE A 182 -32.97 -25.36 0.42
N PHE A 183 -33.16 -25.16 1.73
CA PHE A 183 -33.05 -23.87 2.39
C PHE A 183 -31.77 -23.10 2.03
N PRO A 184 -30.54 -23.68 2.14
CA PRO A 184 -29.33 -22.92 1.85
C PRO A 184 -29.26 -22.46 0.38
N HIS A 185 -29.76 -23.28 -0.55
CA HIS A 185 -29.79 -22.94 -1.98
C HIS A 185 -30.80 -21.83 -2.28
N LEU A 186 -32.00 -21.90 -1.71
CA LEU A 186 -33.02 -20.88 -1.89
C LEU A 186 -32.65 -19.56 -1.20
N ALA A 187 -32.02 -19.61 -0.03
CA ALA A 187 -31.49 -18.44 0.65
C ALA A 187 -30.38 -17.78 -0.17
N ALA A 188 -29.44 -18.57 -0.71
CA ALA A 188 -28.38 -18.06 -1.58
C ALA A 188 -28.96 -17.42 -2.86
N LEU A 189 -29.92 -18.08 -3.52
CA LEU A 189 -30.58 -17.54 -4.70
C LEU A 189 -31.30 -16.22 -4.41
N LEU A 190 -32.05 -16.14 -3.31
CA LEU A 190 -32.76 -14.93 -2.92
C LEU A 190 -31.79 -13.78 -2.64
N LEU A 191 -30.67 -14.04 -1.95
CA LEU A 191 -29.63 -13.04 -1.71
C LEU A 191 -28.99 -12.56 -3.02
N ILE A 192 -28.71 -13.47 -3.96
CA ILE A 192 -28.18 -13.10 -5.29
C ILE A 192 -29.19 -12.20 -6.04
N LEU A 193 -30.47 -12.56 -6.03
CA LEU A 193 -31.52 -11.80 -6.71
C LEU A 193 -31.72 -10.43 -6.07
N ASP A 194 -31.77 -10.33 -4.75
CA ASP A 194 -31.92 -9.06 -4.02
C ASP A 194 -30.74 -8.11 -4.31
N LEU A 195 -29.51 -8.62 -4.19
CA LEU A 195 -28.31 -7.85 -4.51
C LEU A 195 -28.26 -7.45 -6.00
N PHE A 196 -28.70 -8.31 -6.91
CA PHE A 196 -28.77 -7.99 -8.34
C PHE A 196 -29.82 -6.91 -8.63
N LEU A 197 -31.01 -7.00 -8.05
CA LEU A 197 -32.10 -6.04 -8.25
C LEU A 197 -31.70 -4.63 -7.80
N ILE A 198 -31.00 -4.52 -6.68
CA ILE A 198 -30.49 -3.24 -6.17
C ILE A 198 -29.39 -2.68 -7.08
N ASN A 199 -28.48 -3.51 -7.60
CA ASN A 199 -27.31 -3.04 -8.34
C ASN A 199 -27.50 -2.91 -9.87
N ARG A 200 -28.52 -3.53 -10.46
CA ARG A 200 -28.68 -3.55 -11.93
C ARG A 200 -28.79 -2.17 -12.58
N GLY A 201 -29.33 -1.17 -11.86
CA GLY A 201 -29.42 0.22 -12.34
C GLY A 201 -28.15 1.04 -12.13
N PHE A 202 -27.25 0.58 -11.25
CA PHE A 202 -25.98 1.24 -10.99
C PHE A 202 -24.93 0.92 -12.07
N HIS A 203 -25.01 -0.30 -12.63
CA HIS A 203 -24.20 -0.70 -13.78
C HIS A 203 -24.96 -0.47 -15.08
N ALA A 204 -25.11 0.80 -15.48
CA ALA A 204 -25.73 1.15 -16.75
C ALA A 204 -24.91 0.54 -17.91
N ALA A 205 -25.57 -0.29 -18.73
CA ALA A 205 -25.00 -0.76 -19.99
C ALA A 205 -25.22 0.33 -21.04
N VAL A 206 -24.14 0.97 -21.47
CA VAL A 206 -24.12 1.93 -22.58
C VAL A 206 -23.54 1.21 -23.80
N ASP A 207 -24.07 1.50 -24.99
CA ASP A 207 -23.54 0.95 -26.24
C ASP A 207 -22.04 1.33 -26.40
N PRO A 208 -21.11 0.35 -26.40
CA PRO A 208 -19.68 0.63 -26.57
C PRO A 208 -19.36 1.31 -27.90
N ALA A 209 -20.22 1.19 -28.92
CA ALA A 209 -20.04 1.89 -30.19
C ALA A 209 -19.96 3.41 -30.02
N LEU A 210 -20.58 3.97 -28.97
CA LEU A 210 -20.47 5.41 -28.66
C LEU A 210 -19.04 5.85 -28.30
N LEU A 211 -18.18 4.93 -27.83
CA LEU A 211 -16.75 5.22 -27.60
C LEU A 211 -15.94 5.27 -28.89
N SER A 212 -16.44 4.68 -29.98
CA SER A 212 -15.79 4.70 -31.29
C SER A 212 -16.13 5.95 -32.11
N TYR A 213 -17.17 6.69 -31.72
CA TYR A 213 -17.53 7.93 -32.38
C TYR A 213 -16.54 9.03 -32.04
N GLU A 214 -15.90 9.59 -33.06
CA GLU A 214 -14.98 10.72 -32.94
C GLU A 214 -15.61 11.97 -33.57
N PRO A 215 -15.97 12.98 -32.77
CA PRO A 215 -16.51 14.25 -33.28
C PRO A 215 -15.52 14.97 -34.21
N PRO A 216 -15.98 15.75 -35.21
CA PRO A 216 -15.11 16.51 -36.11
C PRO A 216 -14.13 17.44 -35.39
N LEU A 217 -14.55 18.06 -34.28
CA LEU A 217 -13.69 18.84 -33.39
C LEU A 217 -12.48 18.03 -32.89
N VAL A 218 -12.70 16.78 -32.49
CA VAL A 218 -11.65 15.90 -31.96
C VAL A 218 -10.66 15.55 -33.08
N HIS A 219 -11.16 15.29 -34.29
CA HIS A 219 -10.30 15.04 -35.45
C HIS A 219 -9.39 16.23 -35.74
N TRP A 220 -9.94 17.45 -35.72
CA TRP A 220 -9.17 18.67 -35.93
C TRP A 220 -8.14 18.93 -34.82
N LEU A 221 -8.53 18.76 -33.54
CA LEU A 221 -7.63 18.93 -32.40
C LEU A 221 -6.45 17.94 -32.46
N ARG A 222 -6.68 16.69 -32.84
CA ARG A 222 -5.62 15.67 -32.93
C ARG A 222 -4.54 16.01 -33.98
N GLN A 223 -4.87 16.78 -35.01
CA GLN A 223 -3.94 17.20 -36.05
C GLN A 223 -3.04 18.38 -35.62
N GLN A 224 -3.30 18.99 -34.47
CA GLN A 224 -2.56 20.16 -34.01
C GLN A 224 -1.17 19.78 -33.46
N PRO A 225 -0.09 20.43 -33.94
CA PRO A 225 1.28 20.02 -33.62
C PRO A 225 1.72 20.46 -32.22
N GLY A 226 2.67 19.71 -31.67
CA GLY A 226 3.35 20.00 -30.42
C GLY A 226 2.51 19.71 -29.16
N PRO A 227 3.12 19.82 -27.97
CA PRO A 227 2.38 19.74 -26.71
C PRO A 227 1.56 21.02 -26.50
N TRP A 228 0.26 20.85 -26.24
CA TRP A 228 -0.65 21.94 -25.95
C TRP A 228 -1.71 21.47 -24.95
N ARG A 229 -2.27 22.43 -24.19
CA ARG A 229 -3.46 22.22 -23.36
C ARG A 229 -4.66 22.98 -23.90
N LEU A 230 -5.85 22.56 -23.48
CA LEU A 230 -7.10 23.25 -23.72
C LEU A 230 -7.80 23.67 -22.42
N THR A 231 -8.73 24.61 -22.54
CA THR A 231 -9.77 24.91 -21.55
C THR A 231 -11.08 25.26 -22.28
N THR A 232 -12.14 25.53 -21.53
CA THR A 232 -13.38 26.09 -22.08
C THR A 232 -13.69 27.45 -21.50
N PHE A 233 -14.34 28.27 -22.31
CA PHE A 233 -15.05 29.47 -21.86
C PHE A 233 -16.56 29.21 -21.85
N ASP A 234 -17.19 29.39 -20.68
CA ASP A 234 -18.61 29.09 -20.47
C ASP A 234 -19.22 29.99 -19.39
N SER A 235 -19.76 31.14 -19.81
CA SER A 235 -20.39 32.12 -18.90
C SER A 235 -21.82 31.72 -18.51
N GLN A 236 -22.45 30.81 -19.28
CA GLN A 236 -23.86 30.44 -19.17
C GLN A 236 -24.11 28.99 -18.69
N GLY A 237 -23.05 28.25 -18.35
CA GLY A 237 -23.14 26.86 -17.88
C GLY A 237 -23.59 25.86 -18.95
N GLN A 238 -23.32 26.15 -20.23
CA GLN A 238 -23.68 25.33 -21.40
C GLN A 238 -22.83 24.06 -21.55
N LYS A 239 -21.66 24.01 -20.88
CA LYS A 239 -20.71 22.90 -20.87
C LYS A 239 -20.31 22.47 -22.30
N PRO A 240 -19.72 23.38 -23.10
CA PRO A 240 -19.38 23.12 -24.52
C PRO A 240 -18.49 21.89 -24.70
N LEU A 241 -17.61 21.63 -23.72
CA LEU A 241 -16.90 20.38 -23.55
C LEU A 241 -16.76 20.11 -22.05
N ASN A 242 -17.35 19.02 -21.56
CA ASN A 242 -17.18 18.63 -20.16
C ASN A 242 -15.69 18.39 -19.86
N ALA A 243 -15.23 18.83 -18.68
CA ALA A 243 -13.88 18.53 -18.20
C ALA A 243 -13.63 17.01 -18.25
N ASN A 244 -12.39 16.60 -18.54
CA ASN A 244 -11.96 15.22 -18.78
C ASN A 244 -12.53 14.50 -20.01
N ALA A 245 -13.53 15.04 -20.73
CA ALA A 245 -14.02 14.38 -21.95
C ALA A 245 -12.89 14.20 -22.99
N GLY A 246 -11.94 15.14 -23.03
CA GLY A 246 -10.76 15.06 -23.90
C GLY A 246 -9.76 13.94 -23.55
N TRP A 247 -9.79 13.38 -22.33
CA TRP A 247 -8.85 12.32 -21.92
C TRP A 247 -9.01 11.05 -22.74
N LEU A 248 -10.23 10.73 -23.21
CA LEU A 248 -10.48 9.59 -24.10
C LEU A 248 -9.62 9.67 -25.37
N PHE A 249 -9.30 10.88 -25.81
CA PHE A 249 -8.54 11.17 -27.02
C PHE A 249 -7.09 11.62 -26.74
N GLY A 250 -6.66 11.58 -25.47
CA GLY A 250 -5.32 12.02 -25.05
C GLY A 250 -5.11 13.53 -25.00
N PHE A 251 -6.17 14.34 -24.97
CA PHE A 251 -6.05 15.79 -24.86
C PHE A 251 -5.82 16.24 -23.42
N GLU A 252 -4.86 17.14 -23.22
CA GLU A 252 -4.58 17.75 -21.92
C GLU A 252 -5.55 18.92 -21.64
N ASP A 253 -6.38 18.78 -20.61
CA ASP A 253 -7.35 19.80 -20.17
C ASP A 253 -6.91 20.36 -18.80
N VAL A 254 -6.78 21.68 -18.68
CA VAL A 254 -6.36 22.32 -17.41
C VAL A 254 -7.44 22.25 -16.32
N ARG A 255 -8.68 21.94 -16.67
CA ARG A 255 -9.79 21.88 -15.71
C ARG A 255 -9.76 20.56 -14.91
N GLY A 256 -9.51 19.45 -15.61
CA GLY A 256 -9.48 18.12 -15.01
C GLY A 256 -10.76 17.72 -14.26
N TYR A 257 -10.84 16.45 -13.84
CA TYR A 257 -11.79 15.98 -12.83
C TYR A 257 -11.07 14.90 -12.02
N ASP A 258 -10.74 15.24 -10.78
CA ASP A 258 -10.09 14.34 -9.82
C ASP A 258 -10.62 14.68 -8.41
N SER A 259 -10.90 13.65 -7.63
CA SER A 259 -11.27 13.81 -6.21
C SER A 259 -10.14 14.41 -5.38
N ILE A 260 -8.91 14.45 -5.92
CA ILE A 260 -7.74 15.02 -5.27
C ILE A 260 -7.08 16.03 -6.21
N ILE A 261 -7.33 17.32 -5.97
CA ILE A 261 -6.68 18.43 -6.69
C ILE A 261 -5.61 19.05 -5.79
N PRO A 262 -4.35 19.19 -6.24
CA PRO A 262 -3.33 19.89 -5.47
C PRO A 262 -3.77 21.31 -5.12
N LYS A 263 -3.74 21.68 -3.83
CA LYS A 263 -4.14 23.01 -3.36
C LYS A 263 -3.41 24.14 -4.09
N GLN A 264 -2.12 23.95 -4.40
CA GLN A 264 -1.34 24.91 -5.19
C GLN A 264 -1.94 25.18 -6.58
N PHE A 265 -2.46 24.14 -7.23
CA PHE A 265 -3.03 24.25 -8.57
C PHE A 265 -4.40 24.92 -8.51
N ALA A 266 -5.21 24.56 -7.51
CA ALA A 266 -6.47 25.27 -7.24
C ALA A 266 -6.24 26.76 -6.93
N ASN A 267 -5.22 27.11 -6.15
CA ASN A 267 -4.82 28.50 -5.89
C ASN A 267 -4.33 29.21 -7.16
N TYR A 268 -3.55 28.53 -8.00
CA TYR A 268 -3.09 29.06 -9.28
C TYR A 268 -4.29 29.38 -10.19
N MET A 269 -5.25 28.46 -10.31
CA MET A 269 -6.49 28.69 -11.06
C MET A 269 -7.35 29.79 -10.42
N ALA A 270 -7.38 29.89 -9.08
CA ALA A 270 -8.07 30.96 -8.36
C ALA A 270 -7.47 32.37 -8.61
N ALA A 271 -6.18 32.46 -8.93
CA ALA A 271 -5.52 33.70 -9.34
C ALA A 271 -5.92 34.14 -10.76
N ILE A 272 -6.47 33.23 -11.58
CA ILE A 272 -7.09 33.53 -12.88
C ILE A 272 -8.55 33.92 -12.68
N GLU A 273 -9.29 33.08 -11.94
CA GLU A 273 -10.71 33.26 -11.63
C GLU A 273 -11.09 32.47 -10.37
N PRO A 274 -11.85 33.04 -9.41
CA PRO A 274 -12.27 32.34 -8.19
C PRO A 274 -12.98 30.99 -8.46
N GLN A 275 -12.54 29.93 -7.78
CA GLN A 275 -13.00 28.55 -8.02
C GLN A 275 -14.18 28.15 -7.12
N ASN A 276 -15.39 28.15 -7.67
CA ASN A 276 -16.63 27.87 -6.96
C ASN A 276 -17.07 26.39 -7.07
N GLU A 277 -16.60 25.64 -8.07
CA GLU A 277 -17.01 24.25 -8.32
C GLU A 277 -16.14 23.17 -7.63
N LEU A 278 -15.24 23.55 -6.71
CA LEU A 278 -14.35 22.60 -6.01
C LEU A 278 -15.11 21.52 -5.21
N LEU A 279 -16.33 21.82 -4.75
CA LEU A 279 -17.22 20.85 -4.09
C LEU A 279 -17.59 19.66 -4.99
N PHE A 280 -17.48 19.84 -6.31
CA PHE A 280 -17.70 18.81 -7.32
C PHE A 280 -16.40 18.18 -7.82
N ASN A 281 -15.29 18.37 -7.09
CA ASN A 281 -13.97 17.79 -7.38
C ASN A 281 -13.45 18.14 -8.79
N ARG A 282 -13.56 19.42 -9.16
CA ARG A 282 -13.10 19.93 -10.46
C ARG A 282 -12.63 21.38 -10.37
N ILE A 283 -11.72 21.78 -11.27
CA ILE A 283 -11.50 23.19 -11.60
C ILE A 283 -12.61 23.62 -12.57
N GLN A 284 -13.20 24.78 -12.33
CA GLN A 284 -14.33 25.27 -13.14
C GLN A 284 -13.86 25.76 -14.52
N PRO A 285 -14.74 25.80 -15.53
CA PRO A 285 -14.45 26.50 -16.78
C PRO A 285 -14.21 28.00 -16.54
N VAL A 286 -13.45 28.66 -17.42
CA VAL A 286 -13.34 30.12 -17.36
C VAL A 286 -14.72 30.70 -17.70
N ALA A 287 -15.28 31.53 -16.84
CA ALA A 287 -16.61 32.09 -17.03
C ALA A 287 -16.56 33.62 -17.23
N ASN A 288 -15.53 34.29 -16.71
CA ASN A 288 -15.34 35.72 -16.92
C ASN A 288 -14.50 35.99 -18.18
N TRP A 289 -15.00 36.86 -19.05
CA TRP A 289 -14.31 37.27 -20.26
C TRP A 289 -12.94 37.90 -19.97
N GLU A 290 -12.79 38.68 -18.89
CA GLU A 290 -11.52 39.32 -18.52
C GLU A 290 -10.44 38.28 -18.17
N SER A 291 -10.85 37.17 -17.55
CA SER A 291 -9.96 36.09 -17.14
C SER A 291 -9.30 35.40 -18.34
N LEU A 292 -9.92 35.43 -19.53
CA LEU A 292 -9.30 34.93 -20.77
C LEU A 292 -8.04 35.70 -21.14
N ASN A 293 -7.93 36.98 -20.76
CA ASN A 293 -6.76 37.80 -21.07
C ASN A 293 -5.57 37.55 -20.11
N SER A 294 -5.75 36.74 -19.05
CA SER A 294 -4.72 36.51 -18.03
C SER A 294 -3.43 35.88 -18.61
N PRO A 295 -2.24 36.40 -18.27
CA PRO A 295 -0.96 35.80 -18.66
C PRO A 295 -0.72 34.44 -17.98
N LEU A 296 -1.40 34.17 -16.86
CA LEU A 296 -1.33 32.87 -16.18
C LEU A 296 -1.93 31.73 -17.02
N LEU A 297 -2.92 32.02 -17.88
CA LEU A 297 -3.44 31.04 -18.86
C LEU A 297 -2.41 30.75 -19.96
N ASP A 298 -1.65 31.76 -20.37
CA ASP A 298 -0.64 31.64 -21.43
C ASP A 298 0.48 30.68 -21.00
N VAL A 299 1.02 30.87 -19.78
CA VAL A 299 2.05 30.00 -19.21
C VAL A 299 1.52 28.65 -18.71
N LEU A 300 0.20 28.45 -18.64
CA LEU A 300 -0.36 27.10 -18.47
C LEU A 300 -0.25 26.24 -19.73
N ASN A 301 0.26 26.81 -20.83
CA ASN A 301 0.31 26.22 -22.16
C ASN A 301 -1.11 25.95 -22.73
N VAL A 302 -2.10 26.78 -22.34
CA VAL A 302 -3.45 26.75 -22.91
C VAL A 302 -3.42 27.39 -24.29
N LYS A 303 -3.39 26.54 -25.32
CA LYS A 303 -3.38 26.97 -26.72
C LYS A 303 -4.78 27.07 -27.30
N TYR A 304 -5.71 26.19 -26.89
CA TYR A 304 -7.06 26.14 -27.45
C TYR A 304 -8.14 26.42 -26.40
N ILE A 305 -9.06 27.33 -26.70
CA ILE A 305 -10.23 27.66 -25.88
C ILE A 305 -11.48 27.26 -26.66
N ILE A 306 -12.27 26.37 -26.07
CA ILE A 306 -13.51 25.87 -26.69
C ILE A 306 -14.71 26.57 -26.05
N THR A 307 -15.62 27.09 -26.87
CA THR A 307 -16.79 27.83 -26.37
C THR A 307 -17.95 27.82 -27.36
N GLN A 308 -19.17 28.09 -26.88
CA GLN A 308 -20.31 28.41 -27.74
C GLN A 308 -20.52 29.92 -27.94
N GLU A 309 -19.70 30.74 -27.28
CA GLU A 309 -19.81 32.20 -27.29
C GLU A 309 -18.83 32.82 -28.30
N THR A 310 -19.13 34.03 -28.75
CA THR A 310 -18.19 34.83 -29.55
C THR A 310 -17.28 35.60 -28.59
N VAL A 311 -15.97 35.51 -28.79
CA VAL A 311 -14.98 36.17 -27.95
C VAL A 311 -14.14 37.10 -28.81
N GLU A 312 -14.17 38.39 -28.48
CA GLU A 312 -13.37 39.40 -29.16
C GLU A 312 -12.19 39.82 -28.26
N LEU A 313 -11.03 39.20 -28.45
CA LEU A 313 -9.79 39.53 -27.76
C LEU A 313 -8.62 39.50 -28.76
N PRO A 314 -7.73 40.52 -28.78
CA PRO A 314 -6.62 40.57 -29.74
C PRO A 314 -5.69 39.34 -29.71
N LYS A 315 -5.56 38.69 -28.55
CA LYS A 315 -4.71 37.50 -28.39
C LYS A 315 -5.40 36.19 -28.80
N LEU A 316 -6.70 36.21 -29.11
CA LEU A 316 -7.47 35.03 -29.44
C LEU A 316 -7.91 35.07 -30.90
N GLN A 317 -7.49 34.09 -31.68
CA GLN A 317 -7.88 33.95 -33.08
C GLN A 317 -8.84 32.78 -33.22
N GLN A 318 -10.03 33.00 -33.80
CA GLN A 318 -10.92 31.89 -34.14
C GLN A 318 -10.28 31.05 -35.24
N VAL A 319 -10.06 29.76 -34.98
CA VAL A 319 -9.38 28.82 -35.90
C VAL A 319 -10.29 27.68 -36.37
N TRP A 320 -11.40 27.45 -35.67
CA TRP A 320 -12.36 26.41 -36.02
C TRP A 320 -13.77 26.77 -35.55
N GLN A 321 -14.79 26.35 -36.31
CA GLN A 321 -16.20 26.48 -35.95
C GLN A 321 -17.05 25.39 -36.60
N GLU A 322 -17.99 24.83 -35.85
CA GLU A 322 -19.06 23.95 -36.36
C GLU A 322 -20.36 24.19 -35.57
N GLY A 323 -21.43 24.56 -36.27
CA GLY A 323 -22.68 25.00 -35.62
C GLY A 323 -22.42 26.18 -34.67
N ASN A 324 -22.80 26.00 -33.40
CA ASN A 324 -22.59 26.99 -32.34
C ASN A 324 -21.25 26.83 -31.62
N LEU A 325 -20.49 25.77 -31.87
CA LEU A 325 -19.23 25.48 -31.18
C LEU A 325 -18.07 26.14 -31.93
N ARG A 326 -17.18 26.81 -31.19
CA ARG A 326 -16.01 27.54 -31.70
C ARG A 326 -14.76 27.15 -30.95
N VAL A 327 -13.62 27.19 -31.65
CA VAL A 327 -12.29 27.07 -31.03
C VAL A 327 -11.48 28.32 -31.35
N TYR A 328 -10.92 28.92 -30.30
CA TYR A 328 -9.98 30.02 -30.39
C TYR A 328 -8.57 29.52 -30.08
N GLU A 329 -7.60 29.89 -30.92
CA GLU A 329 -6.18 29.75 -30.65
C GLU A 329 -5.68 30.95 -29.86
N ASN A 330 -4.99 30.69 -28.75
CA ASN A 330 -4.30 31.69 -27.96
C ASN A 330 -2.92 31.98 -28.55
N LEU A 331 -2.78 33.13 -29.20
CA LEU A 331 -1.56 33.57 -29.85
C LEU A 331 -0.44 33.96 -28.86
N ALA A 332 -0.79 34.20 -27.60
CA ALA A 332 0.15 34.55 -26.54
C ALA A 332 0.67 33.32 -25.75
N VAL A 333 0.28 32.10 -26.15
CA VAL A 333 0.60 30.87 -25.42
C VAL A 333 2.11 30.67 -25.25
N ALA A 334 2.55 30.33 -24.04
CA ALA A 334 3.93 29.93 -23.80
C ALA A 334 4.14 28.45 -24.17
N PRO A 335 5.33 28.06 -24.67
CA PRO A 335 5.69 26.67 -24.88
C PRO A 335 5.55 25.82 -23.62
N ARG A 336 5.40 24.51 -23.79
CA ARG A 336 5.29 23.56 -22.67
C ARG A 336 6.53 23.55 -21.77
N ALA A 337 7.70 23.70 -22.39
CA ALA A 337 8.99 23.85 -21.73
C ALA A 337 9.79 24.97 -22.41
N TYR A 338 10.46 25.80 -21.62
CA TYR A 338 11.26 26.92 -22.12
C TYR A 338 12.31 27.36 -21.10
N THR A 339 13.28 28.13 -21.56
CA THR A 339 14.32 28.72 -20.71
C THR A 339 14.21 30.23 -20.61
N LEU A 340 14.58 30.75 -19.44
CA LEU A 340 14.73 32.17 -19.16
C LEU A 340 16.04 32.41 -18.39
N PRO A 341 16.81 33.46 -18.71
CA PRO A 341 18.02 33.79 -17.97
C PRO A 341 17.76 33.95 -16.47
N GLN A 342 18.74 33.57 -15.65
CA GLN A 342 18.66 33.73 -14.19
C GLN A 342 18.46 35.19 -13.78
N THR A 343 18.88 36.14 -14.61
CA THR A 343 18.66 37.59 -14.42
C THR A 343 17.19 38.01 -14.46
N GLN A 344 16.29 37.17 -15.00
CA GLN A 344 14.84 37.38 -15.02
C GLN A 344 14.13 36.76 -13.80
N THR A 345 14.86 36.43 -12.73
CA THR A 345 14.28 35.85 -11.50
C THR A 345 13.72 36.95 -10.60
N ALA A 346 12.47 36.80 -10.17
CA ALA A 346 11.84 37.64 -9.16
C ALA A 346 11.55 36.81 -7.89
N VAL A 347 12.25 37.10 -6.79
CA VAL A 347 12.03 36.43 -5.50
C VAL A 347 11.04 37.23 -4.66
N VAL A 348 9.85 36.66 -4.43
CA VAL A 348 8.73 37.36 -3.82
C VAL A 348 8.07 36.53 -2.70
N PRO A 349 7.40 37.16 -1.73
CA PRO A 349 6.69 36.42 -0.68
C PRO A 349 5.42 35.70 -1.20
N ASP A 350 4.76 36.23 -2.23
CA ASP A 350 3.57 35.62 -2.84
C ASP A 350 3.70 35.66 -4.37
N PRO A 351 4.11 34.55 -5.01
CA PRO A 351 4.27 34.47 -6.45
C PRO A 351 2.99 34.75 -7.24
N LEU A 352 1.83 34.27 -6.78
CA LEU A 352 0.59 34.38 -7.53
C LEU A 352 0.13 35.84 -7.62
N THR A 353 0.17 36.56 -6.50
CA THR A 353 -0.14 38.00 -6.47
C THR A 353 0.88 38.82 -7.25
N ALA A 354 2.17 38.48 -7.18
CA ALA A 354 3.21 39.19 -7.92
C ALA A 354 3.06 39.01 -9.44
N MET A 355 2.66 37.82 -9.90
CA MET A 355 2.46 37.53 -11.33
C MET A 355 1.26 38.25 -11.95
N THR A 356 0.25 38.59 -11.14
CA THR A 356 -0.94 39.32 -11.62
C THR A 356 -0.80 40.84 -11.52
N THR A 357 0.18 41.34 -10.76
CA THR A 357 0.30 42.79 -10.47
C THR A 357 1.62 43.43 -10.94
N GLN A 358 2.73 42.70 -10.97
CA GLN A 358 4.07 43.28 -11.13
C GLN A 358 4.91 42.59 -12.21
N TYR A 359 4.89 41.26 -12.28
CA TYR A 359 5.80 40.48 -13.13
C TYR A 359 5.02 39.59 -14.09
N ASP A 360 5.14 39.83 -15.39
CA ASP A 360 4.54 38.94 -16.39
C ASP A 360 5.28 37.58 -16.39
N PRO A 361 4.61 36.46 -16.06
CA PRO A 361 5.26 35.15 -15.95
C PRO A 361 5.76 34.61 -17.30
N ARG A 362 5.40 35.23 -18.42
CA ARG A 362 5.97 34.92 -19.72
C ARG A 362 7.41 35.44 -19.84
N ASN A 363 7.77 36.48 -19.09
CA ASN A 363 9.08 37.12 -19.19
C ASN A 363 9.94 36.97 -17.93
N TYR A 364 9.32 36.63 -16.80
CA TYR A 364 9.97 36.51 -15.49
C TYR A 364 9.74 35.14 -14.87
N VAL A 365 10.74 34.67 -14.10
CA VAL A 365 10.62 33.47 -13.26
C VAL A 365 10.37 33.92 -11.84
N VAL A 366 9.14 33.72 -11.35
CA VAL A 366 8.73 34.18 -10.02
C VAL A 366 8.88 33.04 -9.02
N VAL A 367 9.71 33.23 -8.00
CA VAL A 367 10.06 32.21 -7.01
C VAL A 367 9.61 32.67 -5.62
N GLU A 368 9.03 31.76 -4.83
CA GLU A 368 8.60 32.06 -3.47
C GLU A 368 9.81 32.19 -2.53
N ARG A 369 9.80 33.21 -1.67
CA ARG A 369 10.85 33.42 -0.67
C ARG A 369 10.94 32.21 0.26
N GLY A 370 12.13 31.60 0.34
CA GLY A 370 12.38 30.40 1.15
C GLY A 370 12.37 29.09 0.36
N GLU A 371 11.93 29.09 -0.90
CA GLU A 371 12.06 27.93 -1.80
C GLU A 371 13.40 27.90 -2.55
N TRP A 372 14.15 29.00 -2.56
CA TRP A 372 15.46 29.10 -3.19
C TRP A 372 16.48 29.71 -2.24
N SER A 373 17.63 29.04 -2.09
CA SER A 373 18.73 29.42 -1.19
C SER A 373 19.93 30.04 -1.91
N GLY A 374 19.82 30.37 -3.20
CA GLY A 374 20.89 31.04 -3.94
C GLY A 374 21.25 32.40 -3.35
N GLU A 375 22.43 32.93 -3.67
CA GLU A 375 22.99 34.19 -3.14
C GLU A 375 22.14 35.46 -3.42
N GLY A 376 20.96 35.32 -4.05
CA GLY A 376 20.04 36.40 -4.44
C GLY A 376 18.95 36.77 -3.42
N ASN A 377 19.03 36.36 -2.15
CA ASN A 377 18.03 36.77 -1.14
C ASN A 377 18.02 38.29 -0.83
N SER A 378 18.96 39.04 -1.43
CA SER A 378 19.14 40.50 -1.30
C SER A 378 18.85 41.30 -2.57
N LEU A 379 18.45 40.68 -3.69
CA LEU A 379 18.18 41.38 -4.93
C LEU A 379 16.68 41.37 -5.22
N LEU A 380 15.98 42.44 -4.82
CA LEU A 380 14.85 42.91 -5.64
C LEU A 380 15.49 43.33 -6.97
N PRO A 381 15.24 42.65 -8.11
CA PRO A 381 15.76 43.14 -9.36
C PRO A 381 15.14 44.52 -9.59
N THR A 382 15.96 45.51 -9.87
CA THR A 382 15.48 46.61 -10.72
C THR A 382 15.01 45.94 -12.00
N PRO A 383 13.78 46.20 -12.49
CA PRO A 383 13.27 45.53 -13.68
C PRO A 383 14.23 45.78 -14.84
N HIS A 384 15.05 44.77 -15.16
CA HIS A 384 15.76 44.74 -16.42
C HIS A 384 14.71 44.64 -17.53
N SER A 385 15.03 45.14 -18.72
CA SER A 385 14.11 44.98 -19.85
C SER A 385 13.76 43.49 -20.01
N PRO A 386 12.48 43.13 -20.12
CA PRO A 386 12.06 41.73 -20.22
C PRO A 386 12.73 41.09 -21.44
N LEU A 387 13.38 39.95 -21.23
CA LEU A 387 13.97 39.14 -22.29
C LEU A 387 12.97 38.06 -22.71
N PRO A 388 12.87 37.74 -24.02
CA PRO A 388 12.02 36.65 -24.47
C PRO A 388 12.56 35.30 -23.99
N TYR A 389 11.65 34.38 -23.67
CA TYR A 389 12.02 32.99 -23.41
C TYR A 389 12.54 32.29 -24.67
N THR A 390 13.34 31.24 -24.47
CA THR A 390 13.77 30.32 -25.54
C THR A 390 13.05 28.97 -25.38
N PRO A 391 12.27 28.49 -26.37
CA PRO A 391 11.59 27.19 -26.27
C PRO A 391 12.58 26.03 -26.06
N ALA A 392 12.22 25.09 -25.18
CA ALA A 392 12.94 23.84 -24.98
C ALA A 392 12.15 22.68 -25.61
N THR A 393 12.86 21.65 -26.09
CA THR A 393 12.25 20.54 -26.84
C THR A 393 11.95 19.37 -25.92
N ILE A 394 10.69 18.97 -25.83
CA ILE A 394 10.29 17.74 -25.11
C ILE A 394 10.45 16.56 -26.07
N THR A 395 11.42 15.68 -25.79
CA THR A 395 11.71 14.51 -26.64
C THR A 395 10.90 13.28 -26.28
N SER A 396 10.49 13.16 -25.02
CA SER A 396 9.59 12.10 -24.55
C SER A 396 8.75 12.60 -23.39
N TYR A 397 7.44 12.36 -23.45
CA TYR A 397 6.49 12.74 -22.40
C TYR A 397 5.70 11.50 -21.93
N ARG A 398 5.95 11.07 -20.68
CA ARG A 398 5.24 9.97 -20.01
C ARG A 398 4.81 10.41 -18.61
N ASN A 399 3.79 9.74 -18.06
CA ASN A 399 3.17 10.13 -16.78
C ASN A 399 4.14 10.26 -15.59
N ILE A 400 5.22 9.46 -15.57
CA ILE A 400 6.22 9.46 -14.49
C ILE A 400 7.61 9.86 -14.96
N GLU A 401 7.77 10.18 -16.24
CA GLU A 401 9.07 10.53 -16.81
C GLU A 401 8.93 11.49 -17.99
N VAL A 402 9.66 12.59 -17.95
CA VAL A 402 9.68 13.60 -19.02
C VAL A 402 11.13 13.91 -19.37
N TRP A 403 11.43 13.94 -20.67
CA TRP A 403 12.75 14.25 -21.20
C TRP A 403 12.70 15.58 -21.96
N VAL A 404 13.61 16.48 -21.62
CA VAL A 404 13.68 17.83 -22.20
C VAL A 404 15.11 18.12 -22.63
N ASP A 405 15.27 18.49 -23.89
CA ASP A 405 16.52 18.98 -24.45
C ASP A 405 16.48 20.50 -24.56
N THR A 406 17.57 21.14 -24.15
CA THR A 406 17.69 22.60 -24.16
C THR A 406 19.13 23.05 -24.39
N ALA A 407 19.28 24.29 -24.87
CA ALA A 407 20.56 24.96 -25.03
C ALA A 407 20.50 26.32 -24.35
N VAL A 408 21.51 26.63 -23.53
CA VAL A 408 21.60 27.89 -22.79
C VAL A 408 22.99 28.50 -22.96
N ASN A 409 23.06 29.82 -23.16
CA ASN A 409 24.32 30.54 -23.35
C ASN A 409 24.83 31.23 -22.08
N GLU A 410 23.97 31.30 -21.06
CA GLU A 410 24.21 31.90 -19.74
C GLU A 410 23.41 31.13 -18.69
N PRO A 411 23.71 31.27 -17.39
CA PRO A 411 22.94 30.63 -16.32
C PRO A 411 21.45 30.93 -16.47
N SER A 412 20.63 29.88 -16.61
CA SER A 412 19.23 30.01 -17.01
C SER A 412 18.35 29.01 -16.28
N TRP A 413 17.11 29.40 -16.02
CA TRP A 413 16.05 28.47 -15.63
C TRP A 413 15.60 27.65 -16.82
N LEU A 414 15.41 26.35 -16.63
CA LEU A 414 14.54 25.53 -17.47
C LEU A 414 13.22 25.32 -16.73
N ILE A 415 12.13 25.82 -17.32
CA ILE A 415 10.78 25.73 -16.77
C ILE A 415 10.00 24.70 -17.57
N LEU A 416 9.39 23.75 -16.86
CA LEU A 416 8.40 22.81 -17.39
C LEU A 416 7.04 23.17 -16.79
N ASN A 417 6.08 23.57 -17.62
CA ASN A 417 4.74 24.01 -17.20
C ASN A 417 3.81 22.87 -16.70
N ASP A 418 4.41 21.83 -16.12
CA ASP A 418 3.75 20.79 -15.36
C ASP A 418 3.68 21.19 -13.89
N SER A 419 2.58 20.83 -13.22
CA SER A 419 2.45 21.11 -11.79
C SER A 419 3.56 20.40 -10.99
N TYR A 420 4.25 21.17 -10.16
CA TYR A 420 5.20 20.71 -9.17
C TYR A 420 4.48 19.84 -8.14
N ALA A 421 5.13 18.75 -7.73
CA ALA A 421 4.67 17.93 -6.63
C ALA A 421 5.89 17.30 -5.93
N PRO A 422 5.86 17.13 -4.60
CA PRO A 422 6.92 16.41 -3.90
C PRO A 422 7.13 15.01 -4.47
N GLY A 423 8.39 14.64 -4.73
CA GLY A 423 8.75 13.32 -5.25
C GLY A 423 9.17 13.30 -6.72
N TRP A 424 9.01 14.41 -7.45
CA TRP A 424 9.75 14.59 -8.70
C TRP A 424 11.23 14.80 -8.41
N LYS A 425 12.07 14.20 -9.24
CA LYS A 425 13.53 14.38 -9.28
C LYS A 425 13.93 14.77 -10.70
N ALA A 426 14.97 15.58 -10.85
CA ALA A 426 15.53 15.92 -12.14
C ALA A 426 16.98 15.44 -12.21
N PHE A 427 17.36 14.90 -13.35
CA PHE A 427 18.72 14.44 -13.64
C PHE A 427 19.21 15.17 -14.89
N LEU A 428 20.35 15.83 -14.77
CA LEU A 428 20.97 16.63 -15.82
C LEU A 428 22.17 15.87 -16.39
N ARG A 429 22.27 15.84 -17.72
CA ARG A 429 23.47 15.34 -18.42
C ARG A 429 23.78 16.20 -19.64
N PRO A 430 25.06 16.27 -20.08
CA PRO A 430 25.41 16.90 -21.36
C PRO A 430 24.63 16.27 -22.51
N PHE A 431 24.28 17.06 -23.52
CA PHE A 431 23.59 16.55 -24.70
C PHE A 431 24.41 15.43 -25.37
N GLY A 432 23.79 14.27 -25.58
CA GLY A 432 24.47 13.06 -26.11
C GLY A 432 25.32 12.27 -25.10
N GLY A 433 25.37 12.68 -23.83
CA GLY A 433 26.06 11.95 -22.75
C GLY A 433 25.37 10.64 -22.35
N GLU A 434 26.10 9.79 -21.63
CA GLU A 434 25.59 8.48 -21.17
C GLU A 434 24.78 8.63 -19.87
N GLU A 435 24.09 7.55 -19.44
CA GLU A 435 23.39 7.55 -18.15
C GLU A 435 24.35 7.71 -16.95
N ALA A 436 25.62 7.33 -17.10
CA ALA A 436 26.63 7.50 -16.07
C ALA A 436 26.98 8.98 -15.81
N ASP A 437 26.69 9.88 -16.74
CA ASP A 437 26.95 11.32 -16.63
C ASP A 437 25.80 12.08 -15.94
N GLU A 438 24.72 11.38 -15.54
CA GLU A 438 23.57 11.99 -14.89
C GLU A 438 23.93 12.50 -13.48
N ARG A 439 23.74 13.80 -13.26
CA ARG A 439 23.77 14.42 -11.93
C ARG A 439 22.36 14.81 -11.48
N GLU A 440 21.97 14.45 -10.27
CA GLU A 440 20.69 14.90 -9.70
C GLU A 440 20.75 16.42 -9.46
N VAL A 441 19.74 17.14 -9.95
CA VAL A 441 19.57 18.59 -9.77
C VAL A 441 18.26 18.87 -9.04
N GLU A 442 18.25 19.91 -8.22
CA GLU A 442 17.08 20.29 -7.43
C GLU A 442 15.97 20.86 -8.32
N ILE A 443 14.73 20.40 -8.09
CA ILE A 443 13.54 20.99 -8.70
C ILE A 443 12.98 22.01 -7.71
N ILE A 444 12.92 23.26 -8.15
CA ILE A 444 12.33 24.37 -7.42
C ILE A 444 10.94 24.64 -7.99
N ARG A 445 9.99 24.96 -7.12
CA ARG A 445 8.66 25.39 -7.57
C ARG A 445 8.76 26.84 -8.04
N VAL A 446 8.38 27.06 -9.29
CA VAL A 446 8.42 28.38 -9.94
C VAL A 446 7.04 28.78 -10.42
N ASN A 447 6.79 30.07 -10.53
CA ASN A 447 5.53 30.65 -10.98
C ASN A 447 4.33 30.07 -10.20
N GLY A 448 4.50 29.89 -8.89
CA GLY A 448 3.49 29.39 -7.93
C GLY A 448 3.06 27.92 -8.10
N ASN A 449 3.35 27.27 -9.25
CA ASN A 449 2.86 25.92 -9.54
C ASN A 449 3.81 25.04 -10.35
N PHE A 450 4.74 25.56 -11.14
CA PHE A 450 5.48 24.78 -12.13
C PHE A 450 6.83 24.26 -11.62
N ARG A 451 7.43 23.33 -12.38
CA ARG A 451 8.77 22.78 -12.08
C ARG A 451 9.83 23.63 -12.77
N GLY A 452 10.74 24.20 -12.00
CA GLY A 452 11.92 24.89 -12.50
C GLY A 452 13.19 24.16 -12.05
N ILE A 453 14.19 24.14 -12.90
CA ILE A 453 15.57 23.78 -12.53
C ILE A 453 16.51 24.89 -12.98
N LEU A 454 17.57 25.13 -12.22
CA LEU A 454 18.60 26.09 -12.60
C LEU A 454 19.72 25.36 -13.34
N LEU A 455 20.05 25.85 -14.54
CA LEU A 455 21.18 25.39 -15.34
C LEU A 455 22.32 26.39 -15.12
N ASP A 456 23.25 26.07 -14.23
CA ASP A 456 24.32 26.99 -13.80
C ASP A 456 25.38 27.23 -14.89
N GLU A 457 25.52 26.29 -15.83
CA GLU A 457 26.56 26.31 -16.84
C GLU A 457 25.97 26.47 -18.25
N PRO A 458 26.53 27.38 -19.08
CA PRO A 458 26.25 27.43 -20.51
C PRO A 458 26.52 26.09 -21.18
N GLY A 459 25.62 25.64 -22.05
CA GLY A 459 25.78 24.37 -22.75
C GLY A 459 24.48 23.83 -23.33
N GLN A 460 24.61 22.68 -24.00
CA GLN A 460 23.49 21.86 -24.43
C GLN A 460 23.27 20.74 -23.43
N TRP A 461 22.05 20.62 -22.96
CA TRP A 461 21.68 19.78 -21.84
C TRP A 461 20.47 18.92 -22.18
N THR A 462 20.51 17.68 -21.69
CA THR A 462 19.35 16.79 -21.62
C THR A 462 18.94 16.64 -20.16
N VAL A 463 17.67 16.89 -19.87
CA VAL A 463 17.11 16.84 -18.53
C VAL A 463 16.03 15.78 -18.47
N ARG A 464 16.20 14.84 -17.53
CA ARG A 464 15.25 13.78 -17.25
C ARG A 464 14.54 14.05 -15.93
N TYR A 465 13.26 14.38 -16.01
CA TYR A 465 12.38 14.45 -14.86
C TYR A 465 11.81 13.06 -14.57
N ARG A 466 11.88 12.59 -13.33
CA ARG A 466 11.31 11.31 -12.91
C ARG A 466 10.50 11.45 -11.62
N TYR A 467 9.27 10.95 -11.64
CA TYR A 467 8.43 10.89 -10.45
C TYR A 467 8.71 9.62 -9.66
N SER A 468 9.26 9.78 -8.45
CA SER A 468 9.59 8.68 -7.54
C SER A 468 9.33 9.08 -6.08
N PRO A 469 8.05 9.28 -5.68
CA PRO A 469 7.71 9.75 -4.34
C PRO A 469 8.04 8.72 -3.25
N ARG A 470 8.67 9.19 -2.16
CA ARG A 470 8.98 8.35 -0.98
C ARG A 470 7.71 7.75 -0.35
N SER A 471 6.59 8.48 -0.40
CA SER A 471 5.30 8.01 0.12
C SER A 471 4.81 6.73 -0.57
N PHE A 472 4.99 6.62 -1.90
CA PHE A 472 4.61 5.41 -2.64
C PHE A 472 5.51 4.23 -2.30
N GLN A 473 6.83 4.46 -2.19
CA GLN A 473 7.79 3.42 -1.80
C GLN A 473 7.50 2.89 -0.38
N LEU A 474 7.22 3.80 0.56
CA LEU A 474 6.85 3.45 1.92
C LEU A 474 5.49 2.77 2.02
N GLY A 475 4.48 3.29 1.31
CA GLY A 475 3.16 2.68 1.24
C GLY A 475 3.24 1.26 0.70
N GLY A 476 3.96 1.05 -0.40
CA GLY A 476 4.21 -0.27 -0.97
C GLY A 476 4.90 -1.22 0.00
N LEU A 477 5.93 -0.76 0.73
CA LEU A 477 6.62 -1.57 1.74
C LEU A 477 5.75 -1.89 2.95
N ILE A 478 4.97 -0.93 3.46
CA ILE A 478 4.06 -1.13 4.59
C ILE A 478 2.94 -2.10 4.20
N SER A 479 2.35 -1.95 3.00
CA SER A 479 1.35 -2.87 2.48
C SER A 479 1.92 -4.28 2.29
N PHE A 480 3.12 -4.40 1.73
CA PHE A 480 3.83 -5.67 1.64
C PHE A 480 4.05 -6.28 3.03
N MET A 481 4.51 -5.49 4.00
CA MET A 481 4.73 -5.98 5.36
C MET A 481 3.44 -6.38 6.07
N GLY A 482 2.33 -5.65 5.85
CA GLY A 482 1.02 -6.04 6.32
C GLY A 482 0.56 -7.38 5.73
N ALA A 483 0.74 -7.58 4.42
CA ALA A 483 0.44 -8.84 3.75
C ALA A 483 1.29 -10.00 4.29
N ILE A 484 2.58 -9.76 4.54
CA ILE A 484 3.50 -10.73 5.16
C ILE A 484 3.05 -11.05 6.59
N LEU A 485 2.69 -10.07 7.42
CA LEU A 485 2.20 -10.32 8.78
C LEU A 485 0.93 -11.18 8.78
N LEU A 486 0.00 -10.91 7.86
CA LEU A 486 -1.20 -11.73 7.66
C LEU A 486 -0.84 -13.14 7.20
N ALA A 487 0.02 -13.28 6.19
CA ALA A 487 0.48 -14.58 5.70
C ALA A 487 1.17 -15.39 6.80
N PHE A 488 2.03 -14.76 7.61
CA PHE A 488 2.65 -15.39 8.78
C PHE A 488 1.60 -15.85 9.79
N GLY A 489 0.60 -15.00 10.09
CA GLY A 489 -0.53 -15.36 10.94
C GLY A 489 -1.32 -16.56 10.42
N PHE A 490 -1.57 -16.62 9.11
CA PHE A 490 -2.23 -17.76 8.45
C PHE A 490 -1.35 -19.02 8.46
N ILE A 491 -0.05 -18.91 8.20
CA ILE A 491 0.89 -20.04 8.25
C ILE A 491 0.93 -20.62 9.66
N VAL A 492 1.09 -19.78 10.69
CA VAL A 492 1.11 -20.20 12.09
C VAL A 492 -0.25 -20.75 12.53
N GLY A 493 -1.36 -20.11 12.14
CA GLY A 493 -2.72 -20.54 12.46
C GLY A 493 -3.08 -21.89 11.80
N GLY A 494 -2.75 -22.04 10.51
CA GLY A 494 -2.88 -23.28 9.77
C GLY A 494 -2.03 -24.39 10.38
N TRP A 495 -0.75 -24.11 10.68
CA TRP A 495 0.13 -25.06 11.36
C TRP A 495 -0.45 -25.56 12.67
N ARG A 496 -0.89 -24.64 13.54
CA ARG A 496 -1.52 -24.98 14.83
C ARG A 496 -2.80 -25.79 14.68
N ARG A 497 -3.50 -25.70 13.54
CA ARG A 497 -4.74 -26.44 13.28
C ARG A 497 -4.50 -27.83 12.69
N TYR A 498 -3.53 -27.99 11.80
CA TYR A 498 -3.28 -29.25 11.09
C TYR A 498 -2.26 -30.16 11.79
N VAL A 499 -1.23 -29.59 12.43
CA VAL A 499 -0.13 -30.37 13.04
C VAL A 499 -0.41 -30.77 14.50
N ARG A 500 -1.45 -30.21 15.13
CA ARG A 500 -1.88 -30.56 16.51
C ARG A 500 -2.89 -31.72 16.58
N SER A 501 -3.12 -32.47 15.50
CA SER A 501 -3.99 -33.64 15.60
C SER A 501 -3.27 -34.79 16.30
N ASP A 502 -3.80 -35.16 17.47
CA ASP A 502 -3.34 -36.23 18.34
C ASP A 502 -3.26 -37.57 17.59
N GLY A 503 -2.08 -38.20 17.61
CA GLY A 503 -1.86 -39.56 17.10
C GLY A 503 -0.38 -39.85 16.91
N GLN A 504 0.06 -41.06 17.27
CA GLN A 504 1.43 -41.54 17.05
C GLN A 504 1.87 -41.23 15.61
N LEU A 505 2.83 -40.32 15.47
CA LEU A 505 3.22 -39.76 14.18
C LEU A 505 4.02 -40.79 13.37
N SER A 506 3.56 -41.11 12.15
CA SER A 506 4.37 -41.76 11.13
C SER A 506 5.66 -40.96 10.89
N ALA A 507 6.79 -41.64 10.62
CA ALA A 507 8.09 -41.02 10.36
C ALA A 507 8.02 -39.88 9.31
N THR A 508 7.13 -40.01 8.33
CA THR A 508 6.86 -39.00 7.30
C THR A 508 6.33 -37.68 7.87
N HIS A 509 5.46 -37.73 8.89
CA HIS A 509 4.90 -36.53 9.52
C HIS A 509 5.92 -35.84 10.45
N SER A 510 6.80 -36.61 11.11
CA SER A 510 7.92 -36.05 11.90
C SER A 510 8.92 -35.28 11.03
N VAL A 511 9.24 -35.81 9.85
CA VAL A 511 10.09 -35.14 8.85
C VAL A 511 9.46 -33.84 8.34
N ILE A 512 8.17 -33.86 7.96
CA ILE A 512 7.48 -32.63 7.50
C ILE A 512 7.43 -31.59 8.64
N LYS A 513 7.21 -32.05 9.88
CA LYS A 513 7.22 -31.20 11.07
C LYS A 513 8.58 -30.52 11.31
N ASN A 514 9.65 -31.30 11.23
CA ASN A 514 11.00 -30.88 11.63
C ASN A 514 11.83 -30.29 10.48
N SER A 515 11.40 -30.42 9.23
CA SER A 515 12.13 -29.92 8.06
C SER A 515 11.26 -29.05 7.14
N GLY A 516 10.00 -29.43 6.90
CA GLY A 516 9.10 -28.70 5.98
C GLY A 516 8.72 -27.30 6.47
N ALA A 517 8.29 -27.18 7.73
CA ALA A 517 7.93 -25.87 8.31
C ALA A 517 9.12 -24.90 8.42
N PRO A 518 10.27 -25.30 8.99
CA PRO A 518 11.44 -24.43 9.04
C PRO A 518 11.91 -23.98 7.66
N MET A 519 11.83 -24.85 6.66
CA MET A 519 12.22 -24.54 5.29
C MET A 519 11.26 -23.55 4.62
N LEU A 520 9.95 -23.72 4.78
CA LEU A 520 8.94 -22.75 4.30
C LEU A 520 9.08 -21.38 4.98
N LEU A 521 9.35 -21.34 6.29
CA LEU A 521 9.58 -20.09 7.01
C LEU A 521 10.90 -19.43 6.59
N ASN A 522 11.95 -20.21 6.34
CA ASN A 522 13.20 -19.69 5.78
C ASN A 522 13.00 -19.09 4.37
N LEU A 523 12.19 -19.74 3.54
CA LEU A 523 11.76 -19.24 2.24
C LEU A 523 11.09 -17.87 2.35
N PHE A 524 10.15 -17.80 3.29
CA PHE A 524 9.38 -16.61 3.59
C PHE A 524 10.29 -15.47 4.08
N ASN A 525 11.28 -15.77 4.92
CA ASN A 525 12.26 -14.80 5.39
C ASN A 525 13.13 -14.25 4.26
N LYS A 526 13.57 -15.10 3.32
CA LYS A 526 14.33 -14.64 2.13
C LYS A 526 13.53 -13.64 1.29
N LEU A 527 12.22 -13.88 1.12
CA LEU A 527 11.35 -12.95 0.39
C LEU A 527 11.27 -11.58 1.10
N ILE A 528 11.12 -11.58 2.42
CA ILE A 528 11.11 -10.35 3.22
C ILE A 528 12.45 -9.61 3.09
N ASP A 529 13.56 -10.33 3.22
CA ASP A 529 14.91 -9.76 3.11
C ASP A 529 15.18 -9.16 1.74
N PHE A 530 14.68 -9.78 0.68
CA PHE A 530 14.79 -9.26 -0.69
C PHE A 530 13.96 -7.98 -0.87
N ALA A 531 12.72 -7.95 -0.37
CA ALA A 531 11.89 -6.74 -0.43
C ALA A 531 12.51 -5.59 0.37
N PHE A 532 13.05 -5.87 1.55
CA PHE A 532 13.77 -4.88 2.34
C PHE A 532 15.05 -4.40 1.63
N ALA A 533 15.76 -5.29 0.94
CA ALA A 533 16.91 -4.92 0.11
C ALA A 533 16.54 -3.93 -0.99
N ALA A 534 15.47 -4.19 -1.74
CA ALA A 534 14.99 -3.27 -2.76
C ALA A 534 14.62 -1.88 -2.20
N PHE A 535 14.18 -1.81 -0.94
CA PHE A 535 13.91 -0.55 -0.26
C PHE A 535 15.18 0.17 0.20
N TYR A 536 16.03 -0.48 1.01
CA TYR A 536 17.19 0.20 1.60
C TYR A 536 18.22 0.61 0.52
N LEU A 537 18.38 -0.18 -0.55
CA LEU A 537 19.30 0.14 -1.66
C LEU A 537 18.91 1.45 -2.37
N ARG A 538 17.61 1.71 -2.53
CA ARG A 538 17.12 2.96 -3.14
C ARG A 538 17.27 4.17 -2.24
N LEU A 539 17.22 3.96 -0.93
CA LEU A 539 17.29 5.05 0.04
C LEU A 539 18.72 5.44 0.38
N LEU A 540 19.60 4.45 0.54
CA LEU A 540 21.02 4.67 0.83
C LEU A 540 21.82 5.08 -0.41
N GLY A 541 21.40 4.64 -1.60
CA GLY A 541 22.23 4.75 -2.79
C GLY A 541 23.43 3.79 -2.76
N PRO A 542 24.26 3.77 -3.81
CA PRO A 542 25.27 2.74 -4.01
C PRO A 542 26.42 2.81 -3.00
N ALA A 543 26.94 4.00 -2.68
CA ALA A 543 28.07 4.15 -1.76
C ALA A 543 27.74 3.66 -0.34
N ASP A 544 26.66 4.14 0.27
CA ASP A 544 26.27 3.75 1.63
C ASP A 544 25.80 2.29 1.71
N ALA A 545 25.14 1.78 0.66
CA ALA A 545 24.80 0.37 0.57
C ALA A 545 26.04 -0.54 0.49
N GLY A 546 27.07 -0.08 -0.21
CA GLY A 546 28.36 -0.76 -0.29
C GLY A 546 29.08 -0.78 1.05
N SER A 547 29.14 0.36 1.74
CA SER A 547 29.68 0.49 3.11
C SER A 547 28.99 -0.44 4.09
N TYR A 548 27.65 -0.54 4.02
CA TYR A 548 26.87 -1.47 4.84
C TYR A 548 27.20 -2.93 4.53
N SER A 549 27.28 -3.29 3.25
CA SER A 549 27.57 -4.64 2.79
C SER A 549 28.98 -5.08 3.21
N PHE A 550 29.96 -4.17 3.12
CA PHE A 550 31.31 -4.37 3.61
C PHE A 550 31.35 -4.61 5.14
N ALA A 551 30.64 -3.80 5.91
CA ALA A 551 30.56 -3.96 7.37
C ALA A 551 29.95 -5.32 7.75
N ILE A 552 28.87 -5.75 7.07
CA ILE A 552 28.28 -7.08 7.26
C ILE A 552 29.26 -8.19 6.89
N ALA A 553 29.87 -8.15 5.71
CA ALA A 553 30.77 -9.20 5.23
C ALA A 553 31.97 -9.39 6.19
N THR A 554 32.52 -8.29 6.69
CA THR A 554 33.61 -8.31 7.68
C THR A 554 33.14 -8.86 9.02
N ALA A 555 31.94 -8.47 9.48
CA ALA A 555 31.39 -8.95 10.74
C ALA A 555 31.05 -10.46 10.72
N ILE A 556 30.66 -11.02 9.57
CA ILE A 556 30.38 -12.46 9.46
C ILE A 556 31.62 -13.30 9.79
N ILE A 557 32.82 -12.83 9.41
CA ILE A 557 34.08 -13.50 9.77
C ILE A 557 34.24 -13.54 11.30
N PHE A 558 33.93 -12.44 11.98
CA PHE A 558 33.92 -12.38 13.45
C PHE A 558 32.88 -13.33 14.06
N GLU A 559 31.68 -13.43 13.49
CA GLU A 559 30.62 -14.33 13.97
C GLU A 559 31.08 -15.80 13.96
N ILE A 560 31.77 -16.23 12.92
CA ILE A 560 32.22 -17.62 12.79
C ILE A 560 33.29 -17.95 13.84
N LEU A 561 34.25 -17.04 14.02
CA LEU A 561 35.30 -17.19 15.02
C LEU A 561 34.75 -17.13 16.45
N SER A 562 33.77 -16.27 16.71
CA SER A 562 33.15 -16.15 18.04
C SER A 562 32.25 -17.35 18.37
N ASN A 563 31.50 -17.89 17.40
CA ASN A 563 30.62 -19.04 17.63
C ASN A 563 31.35 -20.39 17.62
N PHE A 564 32.55 -20.48 17.02
CA PHE A 564 33.51 -21.60 17.13
C PHE A 564 32.92 -23.03 16.93
N GLY A 565 31.89 -23.17 16.10
CA GLY A 565 31.22 -24.47 15.85
C GLY A 565 30.37 -25.00 17.02
N LEU A 566 30.17 -24.20 18.07
CA LEU A 566 29.50 -24.61 19.31
C LEU A 566 28.01 -24.95 19.12
N ASN A 567 27.36 -24.38 18.09
CA ASN A 567 25.97 -24.67 17.76
C ASN A 567 25.74 -26.17 17.48
N ILE A 568 26.61 -26.77 16.66
CA ILE A 568 26.51 -28.19 16.29
C ILE A 568 26.78 -29.08 17.50
N LEU A 569 27.75 -28.69 18.34
CA LEU A 569 28.10 -29.45 19.55
C LEU A 569 26.95 -29.49 20.56
N ILE A 570 26.26 -28.37 20.80
CA ILE A 570 25.07 -28.34 21.68
C ILE A 570 24.01 -29.32 21.15
N VAL A 571 23.67 -29.24 19.87
CA VAL A 571 22.62 -30.09 19.29
C VAL A 571 23.01 -31.57 19.36
N ARG A 572 24.25 -31.91 18.99
CA ARG A 572 24.72 -33.30 18.95
C ARG A 572 24.86 -33.92 20.35
N ASP A 573 25.54 -33.22 21.27
CA ASP A 573 25.96 -33.81 22.55
C ASP A 573 24.84 -33.74 23.60
N VAL A 574 23.98 -32.72 23.58
CA VAL A 574 22.82 -32.62 24.49
C VAL A 574 21.65 -33.51 24.02
N ALA A 575 21.53 -33.80 22.73
CA ALA A 575 20.55 -34.78 22.24
C ALA A 575 20.79 -36.19 22.80
N GLN A 576 22.04 -36.53 23.12
CA GLN A 576 22.40 -37.82 23.73
C GLN A 576 22.14 -37.85 25.25
N ALA A 577 22.20 -36.69 25.93
CA ALA A 577 22.05 -36.56 27.37
C ALA A 577 21.34 -35.24 27.71
N LYS A 578 20.00 -35.25 27.65
CA LYS A 578 19.15 -34.05 27.81
C LYS A 578 19.25 -33.43 29.22
N ASP A 579 19.67 -34.19 30.21
CA ASP A 579 19.97 -33.78 31.58
C ASP A 579 21.14 -32.79 31.69
N ARG A 580 22.04 -32.78 30.69
CA ARG A 580 23.22 -31.89 30.67
C ARG A 580 22.95 -30.53 30.02
N ALA A 581 21.71 -30.24 29.63
CA ALA A 581 21.33 -29.04 28.89
C ALA A 581 21.76 -27.73 29.56
N SER A 582 21.57 -27.58 30.88
CA SER A 582 21.95 -26.37 31.61
C SER A 582 23.47 -26.15 31.65
N SER A 583 24.25 -27.22 31.88
CA SER A 583 25.71 -27.17 31.88
C SER A 583 26.28 -26.84 30.49
N TYR A 584 25.74 -27.44 29.42
CA TYR A 584 26.15 -27.13 28.05
C TYR A 584 25.79 -25.70 27.64
N LEU A 585 24.59 -25.21 27.99
CA LEU A 585 24.19 -23.84 27.69
C LEU A 585 25.11 -22.83 28.38
N LEU A 586 25.44 -23.03 29.66
CA LEU A 586 26.38 -22.17 30.39
C LEU A 586 27.78 -22.21 29.78
N ASN A 587 28.35 -23.41 29.60
CA ASN A 587 29.73 -23.55 29.13
C ASN A 587 29.92 -23.06 27.71
N THR A 588 28.93 -23.26 26.83
CA THR A 588 28.97 -22.69 25.48
C THR A 588 28.81 -21.17 25.49
N THR A 589 28.00 -20.60 26.38
CA THR A 589 27.88 -19.13 26.53
C THR A 589 29.18 -18.52 27.01
N VAL A 590 29.79 -19.08 28.07
CA VAL A 590 31.08 -18.61 28.59
C VAL A 590 32.18 -18.75 27.53
N LEU A 591 32.24 -19.90 26.86
CA LEU A 591 33.24 -20.13 25.81
C LEU A 591 33.04 -19.18 24.63
N ARG A 592 31.80 -18.87 24.23
CA ARG A 592 31.50 -17.85 23.18
C ARG A 592 32.01 -16.48 23.56
N LEU A 593 31.83 -16.04 24.80
CA LEU A 593 32.32 -14.74 25.25
C LEU A 593 33.85 -14.70 25.19
N PHE A 594 34.52 -15.79 25.58
CA PHE A 594 35.97 -15.91 25.47
C PHE A 594 36.44 -15.90 24.01
N THR A 595 35.87 -16.75 23.14
CA THR A 595 36.23 -16.82 21.72
C THR A 595 35.87 -15.53 20.98
N SER A 596 34.83 -14.79 21.40
CA SER A 596 34.53 -13.45 20.90
C SER A 596 35.65 -12.46 21.20
N GLY A 597 36.19 -12.48 22.43
CA GLY A 597 37.34 -11.65 22.79
C GLY A 597 38.57 -11.96 21.93
N VAL A 598 38.84 -13.24 21.69
CA VAL A 598 39.94 -13.68 20.80
C VAL A 598 39.66 -13.28 19.34
N ALA A 599 38.42 -13.40 18.87
CA ALA A 599 38.01 -13.05 17.53
C ALA A 599 38.11 -11.54 17.23
N LEU A 600 38.15 -10.68 18.25
CA LEU A 600 38.41 -9.25 18.04
C LEU A 600 39.84 -8.98 17.58
N LEU A 601 40.84 -9.80 17.97
CA LEU A 601 42.24 -9.59 17.61
C LEU A 601 42.47 -9.54 16.08
N PRO A 602 42.00 -10.52 15.27
CA PRO A 602 42.15 -10.43 13.82
C PRO A 602 41.34 -9.28 13.20
N VAL A 603 40.18 -8.92 13.77
CA VAL A 603 39.40 -7.76 13.30
C VAL A 603 40.15 -6.45 13.54
N ILE A 604 40.74 -6.27 14.73
CA ILE A 604 41.55 -5.11 15.06
C ILE A 604 42.78 -5.04 14.15
N ALA A 605 43.48 -6.17 13.96
CA ALA A 605 44.62 -6.25 13.04
C ALA A 605 44.21 -5.88 11.60
N PHE A 606 43.06 -6.35 11.14
CA PHE A 606 42.50 -6.03 9.83
C PHE A 606 42.15 -4.55 9.69
N VAL A 607 41.52 -3.95 10.71
CA VAL A 607 41.19 -2.52 10.74
C VAL A 607 42.45 -1.66 10.72
N ILE A 608 43.49 -2.02 11.50
CA ILE A 608 44.78 -1.32 11.48
C ILE A 608 45.45 -1.49 10.10
N GLY A 609 45.44 -2.71 9.56
CA GLY A 609 45.99 -3.04 8.24
C GLY A 609 45.32 -2.28 7.09
N SER A 610 44.03 -1.96 7.22
CA SER A 610 43.29 -1.20 6.20
C SER A 610 43.88 0.19 5.91
N ARG A 611 44.65 0.76 6.86
CA ARG A 611 45.29 2.08 6.70
C ARG A 611 46.40 2.08 5.65
N PHE A 612 46.88 0.90 5.23
CA PHE A 612 47.90 0.75 4.20
C PHE A 612 47.33 0.60 2.78
N PHE A 613 46.00 0.61 2.62
CA PHE A 613 45.35 0.52 1.30
C PHE A 613 44.88 1.90 0.83
N ALA A 614 44.69 2.04 -0.49
CA ALA A 614 44.26 3.30 -1.12
C ALA A 614 42.89 3.80 -0.62
N ASN A 615 42.00 2.87 -0.24
CA ASN A 615 40.67 3.16 0.27
C ASN A 615 40.52 2.67 1.72
N PRO A 616 41.00 3.42 2.73
CA PRO A 616 40.90 3.01 4.13
C PRO A 616 39.45 2.94 4.61
N ILE A 617 39.22 2.17 5.68
CA ILE A 617 37.89 2.08 6.29
C ILE A 617 37.52 3.44 6.91
N SER A 618 36.35 3.95 6.54
CA SER A 618 35.83 5.23 7.03
C SER A 618 35.32 5.13 8.48
N ASN A 619 35.25 6.25 9.19
CA ASN A 619 34.71 6.29 10.56
C ASN A 619 33.26 5.74 10.66
N PRO A 620 32.34 6.05 9.73
CA PRO A 620 31.00 5.45 9.73
C PRO A 620 31.02 3.93 9.53
N GLU A 621 31.90 3.40 8.67
CA GLU A 621 32.06 1.95 8.47
C GLU A 621 32.60 1.27 9.72
N LEU A 622 33.58 1.87 10.41
CA LEU A 622 34.09 1.36 11.69
C LEU A 622 33.00 1.32 12.76
N LEU A 623 32.20 2.38 12.87
CA LEU A 623 31.10 2.44 13.82
C LEU A 623 30.03 1.39 13.50
N ALA A 624 29.66 1.24 12.22
CA ALA A 624 28.72 0.20 11.80
C ALA A 624 29.24 -1.21 12.09
N LEU A 625 30.51 -1.49 11.79
CA LEU A 625 31.16 -2.77 12.09
C LEU A 625 31.15 -3.07 13.60
N ALA A 626 31.51 -2.09 14.43
CA ALA A 626 31.49 -2.23 15.88
C ALA A 626 30.07 -2.54 16.42
N LEU A 627 29.05 -1.83 15.92
CA LEU A 627 27.66 -2.05 16.31
C LEU A 627 27.16 -3.44 15.90
N ILE A 628 27.49 -3.92 14.70
CA ILE A 628 27.14 -5.28 14.25
C ILE A 628 27.82 -6.33 15.14
N ILE A 629 29.11 -6.15 15.45
CA ILE A 629 29.88 -7.06 16.32
C ILE A 629 29.23 -7.16 17.71
N ILE A 630 28.85 -6.03 18.31
CA ILE A 630 28.11 -6.00 19.58
C ILE A 630 26.79 -6.76 19.45
N GLY A 631 26.05 -6.52 18.37
CA GLY A 631 24.81 -7.24 18.06
C GLY A 631 25.01 -8.76 17.95
N MET A 632 26.13 -9.19 17.36
CA MET A 632 26.47 -10.60 17.17
C MET A 632 26.76 -11.33 18.49
N LEU A 633 27.22 -10.65 19.53
CA LEU A 633 27.36 -11.26 20.87
C LEU A 633 26.00 -11.77 21.38
N PHE A 634 24.95 -10.96 21.22
CA PHE A 634 23.58 -11.36 21.57
C PHE A 634 23.04 -12.44 20.63
N SER A 635 23.36 -12.36 19.33
CA SER A 635 23.02 -13.41 18.36
C SER A 635 23.63 -14.77 18.76
N GLY A 636 24.91 -14.82 19.10
CA GLY A 636 25.59 -16.07 19.49
C GLY A 636 24.99 -16.71 20.74
N MET A 637 24.59 -15.91 21.73
CA MET A 637 23.85 -16.40 22.90
C MET A 637 22.46 -16.95 22.51
N SER A 638 21.76 -16.24 21.64
CA SER A 638 20.46 -16.66 21.10
C SER A 638 20.56 -18.00 20.38
N GLN A 639 21.61 -18.20 19.57
CA GLN A 639 21.87 -19.47 18.87
C GLN A 639 22.10 -20.65 19.85
N GLY A 640 22.74 -20.41 20.99
CA GLY A 640 22.88 -21.40 22.06
C GLY A 640 21.51 -21.85 22.60
N VAL A 641 20.60 -20.91 22.84
CA VAL A 641 19.22 -21.19 23.29
C VAL A 641 18.41 -21.87 22.18
N THR A 642 18.55 -21.43 20.92
CA THR A 642 17.96 -22.07 19.75
C THR A 642 18.36 -23.54 19.64
N GLY A 643 19.62 -23.87 19.93
CA GLY A 643 20.12 -25.25 19.96
C GLY A 643 19.29 -26.16 20.88
N LEU A 644 18.83 -25.66 22.02
CA LEU A 644 17.98 -26.43 22.94
C LEU A 644 16.65 -26.81 22.29
N PHE A 645 16.00 -25.88 21.58
CA PHE A 645 14.74 -26.18 20.88
C PHE A 645 14.91 -27.26 19.81
N TYR A 646 16.05 -27.30 19.12
CA TYR A 646 16.36 -28.40 18.20
C TYR A 646 16.57 -29.73 18.94
N VAL A 647 17.25 -29.72 20.08
CA VAL A 647 17.46 -30.92 20.93
C VAL A 647 16.15 -31.51 21.47
N PHE A 648 15.18 -30.64 21.78
CA PHE A 648 13.86 -31.05 22.27
C PHE A 648 12.82 -31.20 21.14
N GLU A 649 13.24 -31.28 19.88
CA GLU A 649 12.38 -31.51 18.71
C GLU A 649 11.24 -30.48 18.55
N GLN A 650 11.53 -29.23 18.90
CA GLN A 650 10.63 -28.07 18.76
C GLN A 650 11.18 -27.07 17.73
N ALA A 651 11.56 -27.56 16.54
CA ALA A 651 12.16 -26.76 15.47
C ALA A 651 11.23 -25.64 14.93
N GLU A 652 9.92 -25.77 15.14
CA GLU A 652 8.94 -24.76 14.76
C GLU A 652 9.11 -23.44 15.53
N ILE A 653 9.61 -23.48 16.78
CA ILE A 653 9.78 -22.28 17.60
C ILE A 653 10.95 -21.43 17.09
N PRO A 654 12.17 -21.97 16.90
CA PRO A 654 13.26 -21.23 16.26
C PRO A 654 12.89 -20.68 14.88
N ALA A 655 12.22 -21.48 14.04
CA ALA A 655 11.84 -21.03 12.70
C ALA A 655 10.86 -19.85 12.74
N ALA A 656 9.84 -19.90 13.60
CA ALA A 656 8.93 -18.78 13.80
C ALA A 656 9.65 -17.56 14.38
N MET A 657 10.59 -17.78 15.31
CA MET A 657 11.40 -16.70 15.86
C MET A 657 12.29 -16.04 14.82
N THR A 658 12.87 -16.78 13.87
CA THR A 658 13.61 -16.18 12.75
C THR A 658 12.72 -15.22 11.96
N THR A 659 11.46 -15.60 11.69
CA THR A 659 10.51 -14.70 11.02
C THR A 659 10.19 -13.46 11.86
N VAL A 660 9.99 -13.61 13.18
CA VAL A 660 9.81 -12.46 14.08
C VAL A 660 11.04 -11.54 14.08
N THR A 661 12.25 -12.10 14.17
CA THR A 661 13.52 -11.36 14.10
C THR A 661 13.64 -10.61 12.77
N THR A 662 13.30 -11.24 11.65
CA THR A 662 13.31 -10.61 10.32
C THR A 662 12.30 -9.47 10.24
N LEU A 663 11.07 -9.65 10.74
CA LEU A 663 10.06 -8.60 10.78
C LEU A 663 10.48 -7.41 11.65
N LEU A 664 11.08 -7.66 12.82
CA LEU A 664 11.62 -6.62 13.69
C LEU A 664 12.79 -5.89 13.01
N LYS A 665 13.68 -6.62 12.34
CA LYS A 665 14.80 -6.05 11.57
C LYS A 665 14.29 -5.11 10.48
N VAL A 666 13.30 -5.52 9.71
CA VAL A 666 12.73 -4.67 8.65
C VAL A 666 11.97 -3.50 9.24
N GLY A 667 11.11 -3.71 10.25
CA GLY A 667 10.34 -2.64 10.87
C GLY A 667 11.22 -1.55 11.50
N PHE A 668 12.18 -1.92 12.33
CA PHE A 668 13.13 -0.97 12.91
C PHE A 668 14.12 -0.43 11.88
N GLY A 669 14.53 -1.24 10.90
CA GLY A 669 15.39 -0.80 9.80
C GLY A 669 14.77 0.32 8.99
N VAL A 670 13.50 0.17 8.61
CA VAL A 670 12.73 1.23 7.92
C VAL A 670 12.62 2.48 8.79
N LEU A 671 12.26 2.32 10.07
CA LEU A 671 12.14 3.45 10.99
C LEU A 671 13.43 4.27 11.07
N VAL A 672 14.56 3.61 11.30
CA VAL A 672 15.86 4.27 11.50
C VAL A 672 16.37 4.93 10.22
N LEU A 673 16.13 4.29 9.07
CA LEU A 673 16.41 4.86 7.75
C LEU A 673 15.60 6.12 7.47
N LEU A 674 14.31 6.15 7.86
CA LEU A 674 13.46 7.33 7.70
C LEU A 674 13.83 8.48 8.63
N LEU A 675 14.41 8.17 9.79
CA LEU A 675 14.97 9.17 10.70
C LEU A 675 16.35 9.71 10.23
N GLY A 676 16.87 9.23 9.10
CA GLY A 676 18.11 9.75 8.51
C GLY A 676 19.40 9.21 9.11
N PHE A 677 19.34 8.17 9.95
CA PHE A 677 20.55 7.58 10.56
C PHE A 677 21.40 6.72 9.62
N GLY A 678 20.97 6.58 8.35
CA GLY A 678 21.71 5.87 7.30
C GLY A 678 22.03 4.41 7.64
N PHE A 679 23.12 3.89 7.08
CA PHE A 679 23.52 2.50 7.29
C PHE A 679 24.09 2.22 8.69
N VAL A 680 24.62 3.23 9.37
CA VAL A 680 25.08 3.12 10.77
C VAL A 680 23.89 2.84 11.68
N GLY A 681 22.77 3.52 11.43
CA GLY A 681 21.51 3.23 12.10
C GLY A 681 21.04 1.78 11.85
N LEU A 682 21.13 1.27 10.62
CA LEU A 682 20.83 -0.13 10.32
C LEU A 682 21.72 -1.11 11.10
N ALA A 683 22.98 -0.76 11.33
CA ALA A 683 23.87 -1.56 12.17
C ALA A 683 23.39 -1.57 13.64
N ALA A 684 22.96 -0.43 14.18
CA ALA A 684 22.42 -0.35 15.55
C ALA A 684 21.14 -1.18 15.76
N VAL A 685 20.30 -1.31 14.73
CA VAL A 685 19.09 -2.16 14.77
C VAL A 685 19.41 -3.61 15.12
N SER A 686 20.58 -4.12 14.69
CA SER A 686 20.99 -5.51 14.97
C SER A 686 21.08 -5.79 16.48
N ILE A 687 21.53 -4.82 17.29
CA ILE A 687 21.64 -4.96 18.74
C ILE A 687 20.25 -5.12 19.36
N VAL A 688 19.35 -4.20 19.04
CA VAL A 688 17.98 -4.19 19.59
C VAL A 688 17.25 -5.48 19.20
N VAL A 689 17.32 -5.87 17.93
CA VAL A 689 16.65 -7.06 17.41
C VAL A 689 17.21 -8.33 18.04
N ASN A 690 18.53 -8.47 18.15
CA ASN A 690 19.15 -9.65 18.74
C ASN A 690 18.91 -9.74 20.25
N LEU A 691 18.88 -8.60 20.96
CA LEU A 691 18.53 -8.55 22.38
C LEU A 691 17.08 -9.00 22.63
N ILE A 692 16.13 -8.49 21.84
CA ILE A 692 14.72 -8.92 21.90
C ILE A 692 14.62 -10.42 21.60
N THR A 693 15.31 -10.89 20.56
CA THR A 693 15.30 -12.30 20.16
C THR A 693 15.81 -13.20 21.29
N LEU A 694 16.95 -12.83 21.90
CA LEU A 694 17.52 -13.54 23.05
C LEU A 694 16.58 -13.52 24.26
N ALA A 695 15.99 -12.38 24.60
CA ALA A 695 15.08 -12.25 25.73
C ALA A 695 13.82 -13.13 25.56
N VAL A 696 13.23 -13.12 24.36
CA VAL A 696 12.04 -13.93 24.04
C VAL A 696 12.39 -15.42 24.03
N LEU A 697 13.42 -15.85 23.29
CA LEU A 697 13.83 -17.26 23.24
C LEU A 697 14.26 -17.78 24.62
N GLY A 698 15.03 -16.98 25.36
CA GLY A 698 15.44 -17.30 26.72
C GLY A 698 14.22 -17.54 27.61
N ARG A 699 13.29 -16.58 27.68
CA ARG A 699 12.05 -16.73 28.46
C ARG A 699 11.26 -17.98 28.06
N LEU A 700 11.15 -18.25 26.75
CA LEU A 700 10.44 -19.42 26.24
C LEU A 700 11.14 -20.74 26.60
N ALA A 701 12.47 -20.77 26.64
CA ALA A 701 13.27 -21.94 27.00
C ALA A 701 13.20 -22.22 28.50
N PHE A 702 13.38 -21.20 29.35
CA PHE A 702 13.30 -21.32 30.81
C PHE A 702 11.91 -21.77 31.29
N GLY A 703 10.84 -21.41 30.57
CA GLY A 703 9.48 -21.85 30.90
C GLY A 703 9.11 -23.24 30.38
N ARG A 704 9.87 -23.83 29.45
CA ARG A 704 9.51 -25.11 28.77
C ARG A 704 10.42 -26.27 29.11
N PHE A 705 11.70 -26.02 29.33
CA PHE A 705 12.69 -27.09 29.49
C PHE A 705 13.15 -27.20 30.94
N PRO A 706 13.36 -28.43 31.45
CA PRO A 706 13.86 -28.66 32.79
C PRO A 706 15.36 -28.29 32.85
N LEU A 707 15.64 -27.00 33.00
CA LEU A 707 16.99 -26.46 33.23
C LEU A 707 17.39 -26.56 34.71
N SER A 708 16.89 -27.60 35.39
CA SER A 708 17.13 -27.92 36.79
C SER A 708 18.40 -28.77 36.91
N GLY A 709 19.54 -28.11 37.15
CA GLY A 709 20.82 -28.79 37.31
C GLY A 709 21.96 -27.79 37.43
N PRO A 710 23.09 -28.13 38.10
CA PRO A 710 24.05 -27.14 38.55
C PRO A 710 24.69 -26.39 37.38
N TRP A 711 24.48 -25.08 37.37
CA TRP A 711 25.11 -24.12 36.47
C TRP A 711 26.58 -24.00 36.86
N ARG A 712 27.42 -24.91 36.37
CA ARG A 712 28.85 -24.96 36.67
C ARG A 712 29.68 -24.83 35.41
N VAL A 713 30.69 -23.97 35.49
CA VAL A 713 31.73 -23.86 34.48
C VAL A 713 32.63 -25.09 34.61
N ASP A 714 32.76 -25.85 33.52
CA ASP A 714 33.58 -27.05 33.44
C ASP A 714 34.68 -26.83 32.39
N TRP A 715 35.90 -26.60 32.88
CA TRP A 715 37.06 -26.35 32.04
C TRP A 715 37.44 -27.54 31.15
N SER A 716 37.23 -28.77 31.65
CA SER A 716 37.52 -29.98 30.89
C SER A 716 36.59 -30.09 29.68
N LEU A 717 35.31 -29.77 29.89
CA LEU A 717 34.29 -29.73 28.83
C LEU A 717 34.61 -28.63 27.82
N GLN A 718 34.99 -27.43 28.25
CA GLN A 718 35.38 -26.34 27.35
C GLN A 718 36.58 -26.70 26.47
N ARG A 719 37.61 -27.35 27.04
CA ARG A 719 38.77 -27.82 26.27
C ARG A 719 38.36 -28.84 25.19
N GLN A 720 37.46 -29.75 25.52
CA GLN A 720 36.92 -30.70 24.54
C GLN A 720 36.07 -30.01 23.47
N MET A 721 35.26 -29.02 23.85
CA MET A 721 34.45 -28.22 22.92
C MET A 721 35.34 -27.45 21.93
N VAL A 722 36.45 -26.86 22.38
CA VAL A 722 37.41 -26.20 21.48
C VAL A 722 38.04 -27.22 20.52
N GLY A 723 38.51 -28.36 21.02
CA GLY A 723 39.12 -29.39 20.18
C GLY A 723 38.17 -29.95 19.11
N LYS A 724 36.92 -30.25 19.49
CA LYS A 724 35.89 -30.76 18.55
C LYS A 724 35.28 -29.68 17.68
N GLY A 725 35.25 -28.44 18.16
CA GLY A 725 34.69 -27.27 17.47
C GLY A 725 35.63 -26.70 16.42
N PHE A 726 36.95 -26.81 16.60
CA PHE A 726 37.93 -26.23 15.69
C PHE A 726 37.78 -26.67 14.22
N PRO A 727 37.63 -27.96 13.88
CA PRO A 727 37.40 -28.36 12.48
C PRO A 727 36.09 -27.82 11.91
N LEU A 728 35.04 -27.72 12.75
CA LEU A 728 33.73 -27.19 12.36
C LEU A 728 33.77 -25.67 12.14
N MET A 729 34.53 -24.96 12.97
CA MET A 729 34.80 -23.54 12.78
C MET A 729 35.60 -23.31 11.50
N LEU A 730 36.65 -24.09 11.27
CA LEU A 730 37.52 -23.93 10.11
C LEU A 730 36.79 -24.18 8.79
N ILE A 731 35.96 -25.24 8.71
CA ILE A 731 35.18 -25.51 7.49
C ILE A 731 34.16 -24.39 7.22
N HIS A 732 33.50 -23.86 8.25
CA HIS A 732 32.58 -22.73 8.10
C HIS A 732 33.31 -21.45 7.70
N LEU A 733 34.49 -21.20 8.25
CA LEU A 733 35.32 -20.05 7.92
C LEU A 733 35.75 -20.11 6.44
N LEU A 734 36.31 -21.24 6.00
CA LEU A 734 36.75 -21.43 4.61
C LEU A 734 35.58 -21.28 3.62
N GLN A 735 34.42 -21.89 3.92
CA GLN A 735 33.22 -21.76 3.08
C GLN A 735 32.75 -20.31 2.98
N THR A 736 32.78 -19.56 4.08
CA THR A 736 32.31 -18.18 4.09
C THR A 736 33.28 -17.27 3.35
N VAL A 737 34.58 -17.39 3.64
CA VAL A 737 35.62 -16.63 2.94
C VAL A 737 35.54 -16.86 1.43
N PHE A 738 35.31 -18.09 0.98
CA PHE A 738 35.13 -18.40 -0.43
C PHE A 738 33.98 -17.60 -1.09
N ILE A 739 32.90 -17.31 -0.35
CA ILE A 739 31.70 -16.64 -0.88
C ILE A 739 31.73 -15.12 -0.67
N SER A 740 32.48 -14.60 0.31
CA SER A 740 32.37 -13.19 0.73
C SER A 740 33.66 -12.38 0.70
N VAL A 741 34.82 -12.99 0.36
CA VAL A 741 36.10 -12.27 0.32
C VAL A 741 36.15 -11.23 -0.79
N ASP A 742 35.42 -11.47 -1.87
CA ASP A 742 35.21 -10.58 -3.01
C ASP A 742 34.72 -9.18 -2.60
N VAL A 743 33.74 -9.10 -1.70
CA VAL A 743 33.19 -7.83 -1.16
C VAL A 743 34.28 -7.02 -0.46
N VAL A 744 35.13 -7.70 0.32
CA VAL A 744 36.24 -7.07 1.06
C VAL A 744 37.33 -6.59 0.10
N ILE A 745 37.70 -7.43 -0.88
CA ILE A 745 38.72 -7.09 -1.89
C ILE A 745 38.26 -5.89 -2.72
N LEU A 746 37.04 -5.94 -3.25
CA LEU A 746 36.47 -4.85 -4.07
C LEU A 746 36.40 -3.53 -3.30
N ARG A 747 36.07 -3.58 -2.00
CA ARG A 747 36.01 -2.36 -1.16
C ARG A 747 37.35 -1.62 -1.11
N PHE A 748 38.45 -2.35 -1.02
CA PHE A 748 39.79 -1.77 -0.95
C PHE A 748 40.35 -1.36 -2.31
N LEU A 749 39.99 -2.08 -3.39
CA LEU A 749 40.45 -1.78 -4.74
C LEU A 749 39.70 -0.61 -5.37
N ASN A 750 38.37 -0.59 -5.26
CA ASN A 750 37.50 0.28 -6.07
C ASN A 750 36.54 1.16 -5.25
N GLY A 751 36.60 1.11 -3.92
CA GLY A 751 35.74 1.92 -3.06
C GLY A 751 34.37 1.30 -2.76
N SER A 752 33.57 1.99 -1.95
CA SER A 752 32.27 1.49 -1.47
C SER A 752 31.20 1.48 -2.56
N GLU A 753 31.24 2.41 -3.52
CA GLU A 753 30.23 2.51 -4.57
C GLU A 753 30.16 1.26 -5.46
N VAL A 754 31.32 0.78 -5.93
CA VAL A 754 31.43 -0.45 -6.73
C VAL A 754 30.94 -1.67 -5.94
N VAL A 755 31.21 -1.73 -4.64
CA VAL A 755 30.67 -2.77 -3.75
C VAL A 755 29.14 -2.69 -3.69
N GLY A 756 28.57 -1.49 -3.70
CA GLY A 756 27.13 -1.26 -3.77
C GLY A 756 26.50 -1.84 -5.04
N TRP A 757 27.09 -1.59 -6.21
CA TRP A 757 26.64 -2.16 -7.48
C TRP A 757 26.77 -3.68 -7.49
N TYR A 758 27.94 -4.20 -7.08
CA TYR A 758 28.20 -5.63 -7.00
C TYR A 758 27.20 -6.35 -6.10
N ASN A 759 27.00 -5.83 -4.87
CA ASN A 759 26.09 -6.45 -3.92
C ASN A 759 24.63 -6.38 -4.39
N SER A 760 24.23 -5.29 -5.05
CA SER A 760 22.89 -5.14 -5.62
C SER A 760 22.58 -6.23 -6.65
N ALA A 761 23.54 -6.55 -7.53
CA ALA A 761 23.42 -7.68 -8.45
C ALA A 761 23.39 -9.03 -7.69
N TYR A 762 24.26 -9.19 -6.69
CA TYR A 762 24.37 -10.42 -5.91
C TYR A 762 23.08 -10.75 -5.10
N LYS A 763 22.26 -9.75 -4.75
CA LYS A 763 20.94 -9.98 -4.11
C LYS A 763 20.01 -10.83 -4.98
N TRP A 764 20.04 -10.67 -6.30
CA TRP A 764 19.23 -11.49 -7.22
C TRP A 764 19.69 -12.94 -7.24
N PHE A 765 21.00 -13.16 -7.27
CA PHE A 765 21.58 -14.49 -7.15
C PHE A 765 21.17 -15.17 -5.84
N ASN A 766 21.27 -14.46 -4.71
CA ASN A 766 20.85 -14.99 -3.40
C ASN A 766 19.35 -15.30 -3.33
N ALA A 767 18.51 -14.53 -4.02
CA ALA A 767 17.09 -14.81 -4.14
C ALA A 767 16.83 -16.12 -4.92
N LEU A 768 17.60 -16.40 -5.97
CA LEU A 768 17.48 -17.62 -6.77
C LEU A 768 17.96 -18.89 -6.07
N GLN A 769 18.77 -18.79 -5.00
CA GLN A 769 19.13 -19.93 -4.15
C GLN A 769 17.93 -20.58 -3.43
N ILE A 770 16.74 -20.00 -3.59
CA ILE A 770 15.47 -20.61 -3.24
C ILE A 770 15.19 -21.92 -4.03
N VAL A 771 15.65 -21.99 -5.28
CA VAL A 771 15.36 -23.11 -6.19
C VAL A 771 16.03 -24.42 -5.76
N PRO A 772 17.35 -24.46 -5.44
CA PRO A 772 17.98 -25.67 -4.92
C PRO A 772 17.32 -26.19 -3.64
N SER A 773 16.84 -25.29 -2.79
CA SER A 773 16.12 -25.67 -1.57
C SER A 773 14.83 -26.45 -1.89
N PHE A 774 14.01 -25.97 -2.83
CA PHE A 774 12.81 -26.71 -3.24
C PHE A 774 13.11 -28.09 -3.81
N PHE A 775 14.19 -28.21 -4.59
CA PHE A 775 14.63 -29.48 -5.15
C PHE A 775 15.01 -30.47 -4.04
N THR A 776 15.76 -30.03 -3.03
CA THR A 776 16.09 -30.85 -1.85
C THR A 776 14.83 -31.30 -1.10
N LEU A 777 13.83 -30.41 -0.95
CA LEU A 777 12.56 -30.75 -0.28
C LEU A 777 11.78 -31.83 -1.04
N ALA A 778 11.75 -31.77 -2.37
CA ALA A 778 11.08 -32.76 -3.20
C ALA A 778 11.82 -34.11 -3.21
N LEU A 779 13.16 -34.08 -3.23
CA LEU A 779 13.98 -35.29 -3.23
C LEU A 779 14.08 -35.98 -1.87
N PHE A 780 13.97 -35.25 -0.77
CA PHE A 780 14.12 -35.81 0.58
C PHE A 780 13.27 -37.06 0.85
N PRO A 781 11.93 -37.05 0.64
CA PRO A 781 11.11 -38.23 0.88
C PRO A 781 11.43 -39.39 -0.07
N ILE A 782 11.91 -39.09 -1.29
CA ILE A 782 12.29 -40.09 -2.30
C ILE A 782 13.57 -40.81 -1.84
N ILE A 783 14.60 -40.05 -1.45
CA ILE A 783 15.88 -40.57 -0.98
C ILE A 783 15.70 -41.32 0.35
N SER A 784 14.90 -40.78 1.28
CA SER A 784 14.63 -41.43 2.57
C SER A 784 13.95 -42.80 2.39
N ARG A 785 13.03 -42.92 1.44
CA ARG A 785 12.39 -44.20 1.10
C ARG A 785 13.38 -45.16 0.42
N ALA A 786 14.18 -44.66 -0.52
CA ALA A 786 15.21 -45.44 -1.19
C ALA A 786 16.27 -46.00 -0.23
N ILE A 787 16.65 -45.25 0.83
CA ILE A 787 17.59 -45.72 1.86
C ILE A 787 17.03 -46.91 2.62
N HIS A 788 15.73 -46.89 2.93
CA HIS A 788 15.05 -47.99 3.64
C HIS A 788 14.84 -49.22 2.75
N GLU A 789 14.57 -49.03 1.45
CA GLU A 789 14.31 -50.13 0.52
C GLU A 789 15.60 -50.76 -0.03
N ASN A 790 16.57 -49.94 -0.48
CA ASN A 790 17.83 -50.40 -1.05
C ASN A 790 18.91 -49.30 -1.05
N MET A 791 19.92 -49.46 -0.19
CA MET A 791 21.04 -48.52 -0.06
C MET A 791 21.80 -48.26 -1.39
N ALA A 792 21.89 -49.25 -2.29
CA ALA A 792 22.54 -49.07 -3.59
C ALA A 792 21.71 -48.19 -4.56
N THR A 793 20.38 -48.20 -4.43
CA THR A 793 19.50 -47.29 -5.17
C THR A 793 19.60 -45.87 -4.61
N ALA A 794 19.66 -45.72 -3.29
CA ALA A 794 19.90 -44.41 -2.66
C ALA A 794 21.26 -43.81 -3.05
N GLN A 795 22.33 -44.62 -3.08
CA GLN A 795 23.65 -44.17 -3.54
C GLN A 795 23.68 -43.75 -5.00
N ARG A 796 22.89 -44.39 -5.88
CA ARG A 796 22.73 -44.00 -7.29
C ARG A 796 21.88 -42.74 -7.47
N MET A 797 20.96 -42.44 -6.54
CA MET A 797 20.19 -41.19 -6.54
C MET A 797 20.98 -40.01 -5.96
N TYR A 798 21.97 -40.30 -5.10
CA TYR A 798 22.81 -39.30 -4.45
C TYR A 798 24.04 -38.90 -5.29
N ARG A 799 24.60 -39.85 -6.05
CA ARG A 799 25.61 -39.59 -7.09
C ARG A 799 24.97 -38.97 -8.31
#